data_AF-J4I7Z8-F1
#
_entry.id   AF-J4I7Z8-F1
#
_cell.length_a   1.000
_cell.length_b   1.000
_cell.length_c   1.000
_cell.angle_alpha   90.00
_cell.angle_beta   90.00
_cell.angle_gamma   90.00
#
_symmetry.space_group_name_H-M   'P 1'
#
loop_
_entity.id
_entity.type
_entity.pdbx_description
1 polymer ?
#
loop_
_entity_poly.entity_id
_entity_poly.type
_entity_poly.pdbx_seq_one_letter_code
_entity_poly.pdbx_strand_id
1 'polypeptide(L)'
;MAYAPKMSLKKAAAQGAMSIENIFAHEVGSGHRDVEMPSELFSRPATSSGTAHRHEQQEAAIAHQRLRSEYDGSVRDERHALTPNEVHSRIKTFLIDNFEFRSAAQAQAFVRIISSIDDENKAWSADKAQAFLDMIVKSDGILRIGDVFRFDRVDTAVGTTRTILSFQNGYFPILKYFASNLVLRNTLHRNTNRLYAVLDTNYDSVHSVNENSISKLIEAKSWKDQTSGHVQPMQIVLDGVVVFKTLSTVLHQFLNRFKNAVRSHPGVAKLVIKLVAWFDIWTSDVSATPSRFMDPICAFPQSSRDVTIRNLQEDIRRLHAIVQRKSEAAGVLRRPAVMGTLTLRERRQAISLQLAQTHDLPGDLHDEGPRHANDHVNIGDIRIVPTHEELLCCTAPYLPVFHQDAPHHLPSNSMDKHIDILFRLSREELTALIRSSLLAIHRDLTEIWKRSSSQKGGTQLEELLSSGGGAYRTPAPDSIYFQVYTGVRFSPVRAERHGVTVGLTIDTPARCGARDPDATRRYEFWESSKRLQTGCLVTLVVVSNGTLKVYLGVVASYSEEIAESSSENPNEVHVGVSFFDSEVELMALRRESLSTNRSTFAILIDSNVMYEATRHVLEKLQTTEPLDIPFSQYIANNGSLRGVDLRPPRYATAPGFKFDLDCLNYDSELRHEESIESLDITQAGAIELARQQLSRLSKLDPSQIDALLNTLTREVSLIQGPPGTGKSFTAKEILRVLFASGIKPIVLISFTNHALDHLLASVLDAEITRKIVRLGSRSSDPRVMGFTLNNLENVDDDILIFDNSINRQYAIMKTLEAELNAMIPETAQPQGLSWQEIADFLDCHYPEHHESILYPPFWISGLFNRALEDEKTNGKWITVGQEKSGTSLSHTLYGFWRDGGDIQFLKSADLQLPDIWKLFTSFGNGESLPTLPTLSRPTEDLLQMNSVWSMSVDERGRLSREWEQRIQTMAHASFIERYEQLREDYREACESYRDIVDETRRRRLCQADLIGCTTSGAAKLTSLLSSIAPRVLMVEEAGQVLEAHVLASLVPSVEHLICIGDPKQLRPTLTNFALSMDSESGKQLYKFDRSMMERLADNELPMSQINVQRRMRPSISHIIRHILYPKLEDNELVFTYPPVVGMQKDVFFFDHTHKENDSNDSVSKSNDFEVKVVVDLVLYLLQQGA
;
A
#
# COMPACT_ATOMS: atom_id res chain seq x y z
N MET A 1 -16.95 41.92 -30.45
CA MET A 1 -16.61 42.08 -31.89
C MET A 1 -15.64 40.96 -32.26
N ALA A 2 -15.85 40.26 -33.38
CA ALA A 2 -14.95 39.28 -34.05
C ALA A 2 -14.17 38.30 -33.13
N TYR A 3 -14.58 37.06 -32.83
CA TYR A 3 -14.85 35.88 -33.70
C TYR A 3 -13.73 35.46 -34.67
N ALA A 4 -13.04 34.33 -34.34
CA ALA A 4 -12.67 33.25 -35.28
C ALA A 4 -12.19 32.00 -34.51
N PRO A 5 -12.49 30.75 -34.94
CA PRO A 5 -12.21 29.52 -34.17
C PRO A 5 -11.03 28.68 -34.72
N LYS A 6 -10.50 27.76 -33.90
CA LYS A 6 -9.66 26.64 -34.36
C LYS A 6 -10.56 25.49 -34.86
N MET A 7 -10.31 25.01 -36.08
CA MET A 7 -10.94 23.80 -36.63
C MET A 7 -9.87 22.90 -37.27
N SER A 8 -10.09 21.58 -37.25
CA SER A 8 -9.10 20.56 -37.67
C SER A 8 -8.77 20.59 -39.16
N LEU A 9 -7.61 20.06 -39.56
CA LEU A 9 -7.46 19.35 -40.84
C LEU A 9 -6.29 18.36 -40.84
N LYS A 10 -6.51 17.19 -41.47
CA LYS A 10 -5.53 16.12 -41.73
C LYS A 10 -4.91 16.28 -43.14
N LYS A 11 -3.70 15.72 -43.33
CA LYS A 11 -3.00 15.38 -44.60
C LYS A 11 -2.53 16.54 -45.51
N ALA A 12 -1.23 16.57 -45.85
CA ALA A 12 -0.69 16.13 -47.17
C ALA A 12 0.77 16.60 -47.41
N ALA A 13 1.46 15.92 -48.35
CA ALA A 13 2.81 16.19 -48.91
C ALA A 13 4.01 16.15 -47.93
N ALA A 14 5.09 15.39 -48.09
CA ALA A 14 5.74 14.68 -49.22
C ALA A 14 6.61 15.53 -50.18
N GLN A 15 7.87 15.09 -50.29
CA GLN A 15 8.87 15.33 -51.35
C GLN A 15 9.54 16.72 -51.49
N GLY A 16 10.83 16.73 -51.11
CA GLY A 16 11.88 17.48 -51.80
C GLY A 16 13.05 16.52 -52.04
N ALA A 17 13.36 16.22 -53.30
CA ALA A 17 14.30 15.16 -53.68
C ALA A 17 15.61 15.71 -54.26
N MET A 18 16.71 14.97 -54.06
CA MET A 18 17.79 14.85 -55.05
C MET A 18 18.36 13.42 -55.02
N SER A 19 17.96 12.64 -56.00
CA SER A 19 18.71 11.46 -56.51
C SER A 19 19.55 11.96 -57.72
N ILE A 20 20.60 11.30 -58.22
CA ILE A 20 20.67 10.09 -59.08
C ILE A 20 22.20 9.90 -59.32
N GLU A 21 22.83 8.70 -59.34
CA GLU A 21 23.16 7.85 -60.54
C GLU A 21 24.23 6.79 -60.08
N ASN A 22 24.40 5.55 -60.59
CA ASN A 22 23.51 4.55 -61.23
C ASN A 22 24.08 3.10 -61.12
N ILE A 23 23.18 2.12 -60.94
CA ILE A 23 23.05 0.79 -61.61
C ILE A 23 24.26 -0.19 -61.72
N PHE A 24 23.97 -1.43 -61.28
CA PHE A 24 24.32 -2.79 -61.81
C PHE A 24 24.89 -3.71 -60.70
N ALA A 25 24.60 -5.01 -60.56
CA ALA A 25 23.46 -5.91 -60.79
C ALA A 25 23.94 -7.34 -60.44
N HIS A 26 23.20 -8.07 -59.60
CA HIS A 26 22.96 -9.52 -59.58
C HIS A 26 24.08 -10.62 -59.61
N GLU A 27 23.67 -11.78 -59.06
CA GLU A 27 24.24 -13.16 -59.13
C GLU A 27 25.39 -13.53 -58.16
N VAL A 28 25.14 -14.40 -57.16
CA VAL A 28 25.11 -15.89 -57.15
C VAL A 28 26.50 -16.52 -57.15
N GLY A 29 26.84 -17.30 -56.11
CA GLY A 29 28.04 -18.15 -56.12
C GLY A 29 28.48 -18.67 -54.73
N SER A 30 28.58 -19.99 -54.59
CA SER A 30 29.09 -20.72 -53.42
C SER A 30 30.52 -21.25 -53.65
N GLY A 31 31.25 -21.60 -52.58
CA GLY A 31 32.61 -22.21 -52.62
C GLY A 31 33.66 -21.29 -51.99
N HIS A 32 34.30 -21.51 -50.83
CA HIS A 32 34.87 -22.71 -50.18
C HIS A 32 36.25 -23.14 -50.72
N ARG A 33 37.25 -23.18 -49.80
CA ARG A 33 38.66 -23.60 -49.93
C ARG A 33 39.57 -22.66 -50.71
N ASP A 34 40.88 -22.55 -50.47
CA ASP A 34 41.87 -22.80 -49.39
C ASP A 34 43.24 -22.64 -50.12
N VAL A 35 44.36 -22.77 -49.39
CA VAL A 35 45.71 -23.13 -49.89
C VAL A 35 46.69 -21.99 -50.25
N GLU A 36 47.60 -21.76 -49.29
CA GLU A 36 49.07 -21.47 -49.39
C GLU A 36 49.55 -20.17 -50.10
N MET A 37 50.35 -19.28 -49.48
CA MET A 37 51.73 -19.39 -48.93
C MET A 37 52.80 -19.66 -50.03
N PRO A 38 54.06 -19.14 -49.94
CA PRO A 38 54.81 -18.87 -48.69
C PRO A 38 55.80 -17.66 -48.64
N SER A 39 56.34 -17.43 -47.43
CA SER A 39 57.74 -17.01 -47.09
C SER A 39 58.36 -15.69 -47.61
N GLU A 40 59.24 -14.97 -46.90
CA GLU A 40 59.73 -14.94 -45.50
C GLU A 40 60.58 -13.67 -45.29
N LEU A 41 60.63 -13.05 -44.10
CA LEU A 41 61.84 -12.49 -43.41
C LEU A 41 61.54 -11.62 -42.16
N PHE A 42 61.70 -12.24 -40.99
CA PHE A 42 62.29 -11.72 -39.73
C PHE A 42 61.83 -10.41 -39.02
N SER A 43 61.06 -10.64 -37.94
CA SER A 43 61.29 -10.20 -36.54
C SER A 43 61.15 -8.73 -36.09
N ARG A 44 60.17 -8.48 -35.21
CA ARG A 44 60.23 -7.58 -34.02
C ARG A 44 59.30 -8.11 -32.90
N PRO A 45 59.53 -7.76 -31.61
CA PRO A 45 58.96 -8.48 -30.45
C PRO A 45 57.58 -7.98 -30.00
N ALA A 46 56.91 -8.80 -29.19
CA ALA A 46 55.55 -8.58 -28.68
C ALA A 46 55.50 -7.80 -27.35
N THR A 47 54.44 -7.01 -27.18
CA THR A 47 53.89 -6.60 -25.87
C THR A 47 52.38 -6.46 -25.98
N SER A 48 51.62 -7.21 -25.17
CA SER A 48 50.16 -7.11 -25.07
C SER A 48 49.69 -7.42 -23.65
N SER A 49 49.41 -6.38 -22.86
CA SER A 49 49.01 -6.48 -21.44
C SER A 49 47.74 -5.67 -21.12
N GLY A 50 46.88 -5.42 -22.11
CA GLY A 50 45.62 -4.66 -21.96
C GLY A 50 44.34 -5.50 -21.86
N THR A 51 44.42 -6.80 -22.12
CA THR A 51 43.25 -7.71 -22.16
C THR A 51 43.19 -8.70 -20.99
N ALA A 52 44.28 -8.90 -20.25
CA ALA A 52 44.30 -9.77 -19.07
C ALA A 52 43.40 -9.24 -17.95
N HIS A 53 43.50 -7.95 -17.61
CA HIS A 53 42.82 -7.39 -16.43
C HIS A 53 41.28 -7.38 -16.50
N ARG A 54 40.67 -7.24 -17.69
CA ARG A 54 39.21 -7.43 -17.85
C ARG A 54 38.79 -8.89 -17.71
N HIS A 55 39.65 -9.82 -18.15
CA HIS A 55 39.41 -11.25 -17.94
C HIS A 55 39.56 -11.61 -16.46
N GLU A 56 40.59 -11.09 -15.78
CA GLU A 56 40.81 -11.28 -14.34
C GLU A 56 39.72 -10.63 -13.48
N GLN A 57 39.16 -9.47 -13.86
CA GLN A 57 38.04 -8.86 -13.12
C GLN A 57 36.71 -9.59 -13.32
N GLN A 58 36.47 -10.11 -14.53
CA GLN A 58 35.30 -10.98 -14.77
C GLN A 58 35.50 -12.34 -14.10
N GLU A 59 36.72 -12.88 -14.09
CA GLU A 59 37.11 -14.02 -13.26
C GLU A 59 37.09 -13.70 -11.77
N ALA A 60 37.24 -12.45 -11.31
CA ALA A 60 37.14 -12.06 -9.91
C ALA A 60 35.70 -11.94 -9.43
N ALA A 61 34.78 -11.45 -10.27
CA ALA A 61 33.35 -11.50 -10.00
C ALA A 61 32.82 -12.94 -10.05
N ILE A 62 33.29 -13.74 -11.01
CA ILE A 62 33.07 -15.18 -11.05
C ILE A 62 33.77 -15.86 -9.87
N ALA A 63 34.92 -15.36 -9.38
CA ALA A 63 35.60 -15.84 -8.18
C ALA A 63 34.86 -15.45 -6.91
N HIS A 64 34.12 -14.34 -6.87
CA HIS A 64 33.30 -13.99 -5.71
C HIS A 64 32.03 -14.86 -5.63
N GLN A 65 31.49 -15.24 -6.79
CA GLN A 65 30.39 -16.21 -6.89
C GLN A 65 30.89 -17.66 -6.71
N ARG A 66 32.11 -17.98 -7.16
CA ARG A 66 32.82 -19.23 -6.87
C ARG A 66 33.28 -19.30 -5.43
N LEU A 67 33.69 -18.24 -4.75
CA LEU A 67 34.04 -18.26 -3.32
C LEU A 67 32.81 -18.60 -2.47
N ARG A 68 31.59 -18.28 -2.94
CA ARG A 68 30.35 -18.83 -2.37
C ARG A 68 30.07 -20.29 -2.75
N SER A 69 30.61 -20.85 -3.83
CA SER A 69 30.37 -22.24 -4.26
C SER A 69 31.56 -23.21 -4.09
N GLU A 70 32.74 -22.71 -3.75
CA GLU A 70 34.01 -23.42 -3.52
C GLU A 70 34.29 -23.53 -2.02
N TYR A 71 33.68 -22.65 -1.20
CA TYR A 71 33.71 -22.73 0.26
C TYR A 71 32.35 -23.00 0.91
N ASP A 72 31.23 -23.08 0.19
CA ASP A 72 30.09 -23.87 0.71
C ASP A 72 30.50 -25.35 0.62
N GLY A 73 30.67 -26.01 1.76
CA GLY A 73 31.15 -27.40 1.88
C GLY A 73 30.17 -28.48 1.35
N SER A 74 29.26 -28.07 0.48
CA SER A 74 28.23 -28.85 -0.16
C SER A 74 28.73 -29.43 -1.49
N VAL A 75 29.51 -30.53 -1.41
CA VAL A 75 29.72 -31.42 -2.57
C VAL A 75 28.40 -32.13 -2.87
N ARG A 76 27.53 -31.48 -3.65
CA ARG A 76 26.28 -32.05 -4.16
C ARG A 76 26.49 -32.67 -5.54
N ASP A 77 25.98 -33.87 -5.72
CA ASP A 77 26.13 -34.68 -6.92
C ASP A 77 25.31 -34.09 -8.09
N GLU A 78 25.99 -33.60 -9.15
CA GLU A 78 25.41 -32.91 -10.31
C GLU A 78 24.24 -33.67 -10.98
N ARG A 79 24.18 -35.00 -10.78
CA ARG A 79 23.14 -35.92 -11.24
C ARG A 79 21.70 -35.62 -10.72
N HIS A 80 21.50 -34.59 -9.92
CA HIS A 80 20.21 -34.27 -9.27
C HIS A 80 19.63 -32.86 -9.59
N ALA A 81 20.32 -32.03 -10.39
CA ALA A 81 19.83 -30.70 -10.76
C ALA A 81 18.84 -30.75 -11.94
N LEU A 82 17.57 -31.07 -11.67
CA LEU A 82 16.53 -31.11 -12.71
C LEU A 82 16.23 -29.71 -13.28
N THR A 83 16.01 -29.66 -14.59
CA THR A 83 15.50 -28.45 -15.25
C THR A 83 14.00 -28.25 -15.00
N PRO A 84 13.50 -27.00 -15.07
CA PRO A 84 12.08 -26.70 -14.89
C PRO A 84 11.11 -27.51 -15.78
N ASN A 85 11.50 -27.81 -17.03
CA ASN A 85 10.70 -28.64 -17.93
C ASN A 85 10.64 -30.10 -17.48
N GLU A 86 11.74 -30.65 -16.99
CA GLU A 86 11.78 -32.02 -16.45
C GLU A 86 10.99 -32.14 -15.15
N VAL A 87 11.08 -31.14 -14.27
CA VAL A 87 10.27 -31.06 -13.04
C VAL A 87 8.79 -31.02 -13.39
N HIS A 88 8.38 -30.13 -14.30
CA HIS A 88 6.98 -30.03 -14.75
C HIS A 88 6.48 -31.32 -15.41
N SER A 89 7.34 -32.07 -16.12
CA SER A 89 6.99 -33.37 -16.69
C SER A 89 6.86 -34.47 -15.63
N ARG A 90 7.86 -34.62 -14.76
CA ARG A 90 7.93 -35.71 -13.77
C ARG A 90 6.86 -35.56 -12.67
N ILE A 91 6.57 -34.33 -12.23
CA ILE A 91 5.61 -34.10 -11.15
C ILE A 91 4.16 -34.45 -11.51
N LYS A 92 3.84 -34.36 -12.82
CA LYS A 92 2.74 -35.04 -13.55
C LYS A 92 2.12 -36.23 -12.81
N THR A 93 3.00 -37.17 -12.53
CA THR A 93 2.67 -38.52 -12.04
C THR A 93 2.19 -38.56 -10.58
N PHE A 94 2.43 -37.50 -9.80
CA PHE A 94 2.03 -37.37 -8.39
C PHE A 94 0.81 -36.46 -8.18
N LEU A 95 0.47 -35.65 -9.19
CA LEU A 95 -0.64 -34.67 -9.17
C LEU A 95 -1.97 -35.25 -9.68
N ILE A 96 -2.07 -36.57 -9.77
CA ILE A 96 -3.30 -37.28 -10.16
C ILE A 96 -4.22 -37.35 -8.92
N ASP A 97 -5.51 -37.13 -9.13
CA ASP A 97 -6.58 -37.28 -8.13
C ASP A 97 -6.47 -38.65 -7.45
N ASN A 98 -6.59 -38.68 -6.11
CA ASN A 98 -6.48 -39.89 -5.28
C ASN A 98 -5.13 -40.65 -5.35
N PHE A 99 -4.03 -39.97 -5.72
CA PHE A 99 -2.68 -40.56 -5.60
C PHE A 99 -2.24 -40.65 -4.13
N GLU A 100 -1.71 -41.82 -3.72
CA GLU A 100 -1.15 -42.05 -2.38
C GLU A 100 0.29 -42.61 -2.44
N PHE A 101 1.14 -42.21 -1.50
CA PHE A 101 2.51 -42.71 -1.38
C PHE A 101 2.56 -44.15 -0.83
N ARG A 102 2.61 -45.15 -1.70
CA ARG A 102 2.68 -46.58 -1.33
C ARG A 102 4.04 -47.03 -0.78
N SER A 103 5.05 -46.17 -0.78
CA SER A 103 6.38 -46.46 -0.23
C SER A 103 7.18 -45.18 0.04
N ALA A 104 8.13 -45.26 0.99
CA ALA A 104 9.05 -44.16 1.28
C ALA A 104 9.89 -43.74 0.05
N ALA A 105 10.16 -44.67 -0.87
CA ALA A 105 10.86 -44.38 -2.12
C ALA A 105 10.05 -43.48 -3.07
N GLN A 106 8.71 -43.60 -3.10
CA GLN A 106 7.86 -42.71 -3.89
C GLN A 106 7.77 -41.31 -3.28
N ALA A 107 7.64 -41.21 -1.95
CA ALA A 107 7.72 -39.93 -1.24
C ALA A 107 9.06 -39.24 -1.49
N GLN A 108 10.17 -39.99 -1.38
CA GLN A 108 11.50 -39.47 -1.66
C GLN A 108 11.66 -39.04 -3.14
N ALA A 109 11.07 -39.74 -4.10
CA ALA A 109 11.09 -39.35 -5.50
C ALA A 109 10.35 -38.02 -5.76
N PHE A 110 9.18 -37.82 -5.14
CA PHE A 110 8.45 -36.56 -5.16
C PHE A 110 9.26 -35.41 -4.53
N VAL A 111 9.85 -35.65 -3.35
CA VAL A 111 10.65 -34.64 -2.66
C VAL A 111 11.91 -34.27 -3.43
N ARG A 112 12.57 -35.22 -4.13
CA ARG A 112 13.71 -34.92 -5.02
C ARG A 112 13.33 -33.95 -6.15
N ILE A 113 12.10 -34.04 -6.67
CA ILE A 113 11.60 -33.12 -7.69
C ILE A 113 11.47 -31.71 -7.09
N ILE A 114 10.82 -31.57 -5.93
CA ILE A 114 10.67 -30.28 -5.24
C ILE A 114 12.03 -29.70 -4.82
N SER A 115 12.95 -30.51 -4.29
CA SER A 115 14.26 -30.06 -3.80
C SER A 115 15.22 -29.60 -4.90
N SER A 116 14.88 -29.80 -6.18
CA SER A 116 15.65 -29.24 -7.30
C SER A 116 15.36 -27.75 -7.56
N ILE A 117 14.33 -27.21 -6.91
CA ILE A 117 13.89 -25.81 -6.96
C ILE A 117 14.64 -25.02 -5.88
N ASP A 118 15.87 -24.68 -6.20
CA ASP A 118 16.86 -24.13 -5.27
C ASP A 118 17.52 -22.88 -5.89
N ASP A 119 17.85 -21.87 -5.08
CA ASP A 119 18.54 -20.66 -5.53
C ASP A 119 19.93 -20.97 -6.12
N GLU A 120 20.54 -22.08 -5.69
CA GLU A 120 21.81 -22.61 -6.20
C GLU A 120 21.69 -23.16 -7.63
N ASN A 121 20.49 -23.59 -8.05
CA ASN A 121 20.26 -24.22 -9.35
C ASN A 121 19.98 -23.17 -10.44
N LYS A 122 21.02 -22.79 -11.18
CA LYS A 122 20.98 -21.79 -12.28
C LYS A 122 19.95 -22.08 -13.40
N ALA A 123 19.39 -23.29 -13.49
CA ALA A 123 18.29 -23.57 -14.43
C ALA A 123 16.95 -22.92 -14.01
N TRP A 124 16.79 -22.65 -12.71
CA TRP A 124 15.64 -21.98 -12.12
C TRP A 124 15.84 -20.46 -12.06
N SER A 125 14.76 -19.75 -12.36
CA SER A 125 14.59 -18.33 -12.02
C SER A 125 13.37 -18.20 -11.12
N ALA A 126 13.24 -17.07 -10.42
CA ALA A 126 12.06 -16.76 -9.61
C ALA A 126 10.75 -16.97 -10.39
N ASP A 127 10.72 -16.57 -11.67
CA ASP A 127 9.54 -16.66 -12.54
C ASP A 127 9.11 -18.11 -12.80
N LYS A 128 10.09 -19.01 -13.03
CA LYS A 128 9.84 -20.43 -13.25
C LYS A 128 9.40 -21.13 -11.96
N ALA A 129 9.97 -20.73 -10.82
CA ALA A 129 9.57 -21.20 -9.50
C ALA A 129 8.16 -20.72 -9.12
N GLN A 130 7.80 -19.48 -9.48
CA GLN A 130 6.47 -18.91 -9.30
C GLN A 130 5.41 -19.63 -10.14
N ALA A 131 5.69 -19.88 -11.43
CA ALA A 131 4.81 -20.66 -12.30
C ALA A 131 4.63 -22.10 -11.79
N PHE A 132 5.69 -22.71 -11.25
CA PHE A 132 5.61 -24.01 -10.58
C PHE A 132 4.78 -23.95 -9.29
N LEU A 133 4.96 -22.93 -8.44
CA LEU A 133 4.18 -22.78 -7.21
C LEU A 133 2.69 -22.57 -7.52
N ASP A 134 2.36 -21.77 -8.52
CA ASP A 134 0.98 -21.57 -8.98
C ASP A 134 0.34 -22.88 -9.46
N MET A 135 1.08 -23.70 -10.22
CA MET A 135 0.66 -25.05 -10.59
C MET A 135 0.44 -25.96 -9.36
N ILE A 136 1.36 -25.95 -8.39
CA ILE A 136 1.23 -26.74 -7.14
C ILE A 136 0.03 -26.29 -6.30
N VAL A 137 -0.28 -24.99 -6.29
CA VAL A 137 -1.40 -24.41 -5.52
C VAL A 137 -2.75 -24.65 -6.20
N LYS A 138 -2.77 -24.79 -7.53
CA LYS A 138 -3.98 -25.08 -8.34
C LYS A 138 -4.24 -26.58 -8.56
N SER A 139 -3.42 -27.46 -7.99
CA SER A 139 -3.54 -28.92 -8.11
C SER A 139 -3.36 -29.60 -6.76
N ASP A 140 -3.50 -30.92 -6.72
CA ASP A 140 -3.26 -31.75 -5.53
C ASP A 140 -1.84 -31.68 -4.95
N GLY A 141 -0.91 -30.92 -5.55
CA GLY A 141 0.47 -30.80 -5.10
C GLY A 141 0.62 -30.30 -3.66
N ILE A 142 -0.26 -29.39 -3.24
CA ILE A 142 -0.40 -28.94 -1.85
C ILE A 142 -0.74 -30.12 -0.91
N LEU A 143 -1.67 -30.99 -1.30
CA LEU A 143 -2.07 -32.15 -0.52
C LEU A 143 -0.91 -33.15 -0.40
N ARG A 144 -0.18 -33.42 -1.50
CA ARG A 144 0.99 -34.31 -1.49
C ARG A 144 2.12 -33.81 -0.59
N ILE A 145 2.31 -32.51 -0.43
CA ILE A 145 3.26 -31.95 0.56
C ILE A 145 2.78 -32.27 1.99
N GLY A 146 1.48 -32.10 2.27
CA GLY A 146 0.87 -32.50 3.54
C GLY A 146 0.96 -34.02 3.80
N ASP A 147 0.88 -34.84 2.76
CA ASP A 147 1.03 -36.30 2.88
C ASP A 147 2.45 -36.72 3.28
N VAL A 148 3.50 -36.00 2.82
CA VAL A 148 4.87 -36.24 3.30
C VAL A 148 5.08 -35.72 4.72
N PHE A 149 4.49 -34.58 5.10
CA PHE A 149 4.54 -34.12 6.49
C PHE A 149 3.87 -35.09 7.47
N ARG A 150 2.89 -35.88 7.02
CA ARG A 150 2.16 -36.90 7.79
C ARG A 150 2.73 -38.32 7.67
N PHE A 151 3.92 -38.50 7.07
CA PHE A 151 4.44 -39.84 6.78
C PHE A 151 4.81 -40.63 8.05
N ASP A 152 4.13 -41.75 8.32
CA ASP A 152 4.11 -42.49 9.60
C ASP A 152 5.49 -42.88 10.21
N ARG A 153 6.54 -43.00 9.38
CA ARG A 153 7.86 -43.47 9.81
C ARG A 153 8.99 -42.66 9.17
N VAL A 154 9.48 -41.67 9.90
CA VAL A 154 10.68 -40.89 9.55
C VAL A 154 11.79 -41.19 10.55
N ASP A 155 13.00 -41.50 10.07
CA ASP A 155 14.17 -41.70 10.93
C ASP A 155 15.48 -41.20 10.26
N THR A 156 16.53 -41.05 11.06
CA THR A 156 17.85 -40.54 10.68
C THR A 156 18.81 -41.66 10.26
N ALA A 157 18.47 -42.92 10.57
CA ALA A 157 19.17 -44.12 10.12
C ALA A 157 18.17 -45.09 9.46
N VAL A 158 18.17 -45.15 8.14
CA VAL A 158 17.10 -45.84 7.38
C VAL A 158 17.27 -47.36 7.33
N GLY A 159 18.47 -47.88 7.60
CA GLY A 159 18.74 -49.31 7.47
C GLY A 159 18.67 -49.78 6.01
N THR A 160 18.29 -51.04 5.81
CA THR A 160 18.00 -51.63 4.49
C THR A 160 16.50 -51.62 4.14
N THR A 161 15.67 -50.99 4.97
CA THR A 161 14.20 -51.17 4.96
C THR A 161 13.50 -50.09 4.13
N ARG A 162 12.78 -50.48 3.08
CA ARG A 162 12.12 -49.54 2.13
C ARG A 162 10.86 -48.83 2.67
N THR A 163 10.55 -48.98 3.94
CA THR A 163 9.32 -48.47 4.59
C THR A 163 9.57 -47.26 5.50
N ILE A 164 10.84 -46.87 5.71
CA ILE A 164 11.22 -45.71 6.53
C ILE A 164 11.65 -44.58 5.60
N LEU A 165 11.16 -43.37 5.82
CA LEU A 165 11.58 -42.17 5.11
C LEU A 165 12.82 -41.58 5.78
N SER A 166 13.87 -41.31 5.01
CA SER A 166 15.06 -40.60 5.51
C SER A 166 14.69 -39.18 5.93
N PHE A 167 15.01 -38.78 7.16
CA PHE A 167 14.92 -37.38 7.55
C PHE A 167 15.76 -36.50 6.63
N GLN A 168 17.03 -36.86 6.42
CA GLN A 168 18.01 -36.07 5.66
C GLN A 168 17.68 -35.97 4.16
N ASN A 169 17.30 -37.09 3.54
CA ASN A 169 17.15 -37.18 2.07
C ASN A 169 15.68 -37.17 1.60
N GLY A 170 14.71 -37.08 2.52
CA GLY A 170 13.28 -37.26 2.22
C GLY A 170 12.33 -36.34 2.98
N TYR A 171 12.63 -35.96 4.22
CA TYR A 171 11.78 -35.04 4.99
C TYR A 171 12.30 -33.60 4.95
N PHE A 172 13.53 -33.40 5.39
CA PHE A 172 14.18 -32.09 5.51
C PHE A 172 14.24 -31.27 4.20
N PRO A 173 14.41 -31.86 2.99
CA PRO A 173 14.44 -31.07 1.76
C PRO A 173 13.12 -30.33 1.46
N ILE A 174 11.96 -30.77 1.99
CA ILE A 174 10.72 -29.97 1.92
C ILE A 174 10.88 -28.68 2.74
N LEU A 175 11.47 -28.76 3.93
CA LEU A 175 11.73 -27.57 4.74
C LEU A 175 12.72 -26.63 4.03
N LYS A 176 13.75 -27.15 3.33
CA LYS A 176 14.64 -26.32 2.49
C LYS A 176 13.85 -25.60 1.39
N TYR A 177 12.89 -26.26 0.75
CA TYR A 177 12.02 -25.61 -0.25
C TYR A 177 11.17 -24.46 0.35
N PHE A 178 10.58 -24.65 1.53
CA PHE A 178 9.84 -23.58 2.23
C PHE A 178 10.74 -22.38 2.60
N ALA A 179 12.04 -22.61 2.85
CA ALA A 179 13.04 -21.57 3.15
C ALA A 179 13.75 -20.96 1.92
N SER A 180 13.48 -21.45 0.71
CA SER A 180 14.14 -21.03 -0.53
C SER A 180 13.78 -19.57 -0.90
N ASN A 181 14.74 -18.74 -1.35
CA ASN A 181 14.41 -17.37 -1.76
C ASN A 181 13.48 -17.35 -2.97
N LEU A 182 13.52 -18.39 -3.83
CA LEU A 182 12.56 -18.61 -4.91
C LEU A 182 11.10 -18.66 -4.43
N VAL A 183 10.84 -19.09 -3.19
CA VAL A 183 9.51 -19.11 -2.56
C VAL A 183 9.27 -17.82 -1.76
N LEU A 184 10.26 -17.37 -0.99
CA LEU A 184 10.11 -16.25 -0.06
C LEU A 184 10.05 -14.86 -0.72
N ARG A 185 10.70 -14.68 -1.88
CA ARG A 185 10.68 -13.42 -2.64
C ARG A 185 9.53 -13.32 -3.65
N ASN A 186 8.58 -14.25 -3.60
CA ASN A 186 7.43 -14.32 -4.50
C ASN A 186 6.37 -13.26 -4.13
N THR A 187 5.93 -12.50 -5.13
CA THR A 187 4.89 -11.46 -5.05
C THR A 187 3.48 -12.01 -4.85
N LEU A 188 3.20 -13.23 -5.32
CA LEU A 188 1.93 -13.92 -5.09
C LEU A 188 1.83 -14.42 -3.64
N HIS A 189 1.67 -13.48 -2.70
CA HIS A 189 1.54 -13.77 -1.28
C HIS A 189 0.37 -14.72 -0.99
N ARG A 190 -0.71 -14.70 -1.80
CA ARG A 190 -1.82 -15.68 -1.75
C ARG A 190 -1.32 -17.13 -1.89
N ASN A 191 -0.44 -17.39 -2.86
CA ASN A 191 0.10 -18.72 -3.15
C ASN A 191 1.10 -19.17 -2.08
N THR A 192 1.98 -18.27 -1.60
CA THR A 192 2.91 -18.58 -0.51
C THR A 192 2.17 -18.80 0.82
N ASN A 193 1.11 -18.06 1.11
CA ASN A 193 0.26 -18.27 2.29
C ASN A 193 -0.46 -19.63 2.22
N ARG A 194 -0.97 -20.03 1.06
CA ARG A 194 -1.55 -21.38 0.87
C ARG A 194 -0.53 -22.50 1.10
N LEU A 195 0.71 -22.34 0.64
CA LEU A 195 1.80 -23.29 0.92
C LEU A 195 2.09 -23.38 2.43
N TYR A 196 2.20 -22.24 3.11
CA TYR A 196 2.44 -22.19 4.56
C TYR A 196 1.23 -22.64 5.40
N ALA A 197 0.00 -22.59 4.88
CA ALA A 197 -1.18 -23.17 5.54
C ALA A 197 -1.14 -24.72 5.61
N VAL A 198 -0.41 -25.37 4.70
CA VAL A 198 -0.13 -26.82 4.80
C VAL A 198 0.74 -27.12 6.03
N LEU A 199 1.73 -26.26 6.29
CA LEU A 199 2.59 -26.36 7.47
C LEU A 199 1.77 -26.11 8.76
N ASP A 200 0.86 -25.13 8.77
CA ASP A 200 -0.03 -24.84 9.90
C ASP A 200 -0.92 -26.04 10.24
N THR A 201 -1.61 -26.59 9.23
CA THR A 201 -2.54 -27.73 9.39
C THR A 201 -1.84 -29.01 9.87
N ASN A 202 -0.54 -29.15 9.61
CA ASN A 202 0.24 -30.36 9.95
C ASN A 202 1.32 -30.10 11.02
N TYR A 203 1.27 -28.96 11.72
CA TYR A 203 2.37 -28.47 12.54
C TYR A 203 2.82 -29.46 13.63
N ASP A 204 1.88 -30.11 14.34
CA ASP A 204 2.20 -31.05 15.42
C ASP A 204 3.03 -32.26 14.94
N SER A 205 2.77 -32.75 13.73
CA SER A 205 3.58 -33.82 13.13
C SER A 205 4.98 -33.31 12.77
N VAL A 206 5.05 -32.12 12.17
CA VAL A 206 6.32 -31.46 11.81
C VAL A 206 7.17 -31.15 13.04
N HIS A 207 6.55 -30.72 14.14
CA HIS A 207 7.19 -30.51 15.43
C HIS A 207 7.80 -31.83 15.95
N SER A 208 6.99 -32.89 16.03
CA SER A 208 7.43 -34.20 16.54
C SER A 208 8.58 -34.81 15.72
N VAL A 209 8.50 -34.76 14.38
CA VAL A 209 9.54 -35.32 13.50
C VAL A 209 10.86 -34.56 13.65
N ASN A 210 10.83 -33.21 13.62
CA ASN A 210 12.02 -32.40 13.79
C ASN A 210 12.63 -32.57 15.19
N GLU A 211 11.81 -32.57 16.25
CA GLU A 211 12.27 -32.77 17.62
C GLU A 211 13.03 -34.08 17.81
N ASN A 212 12.48 -35.18 17.29
CA ASN A 212 13.09 -36.50 17.40
C ASN A 212 14.34 -36.65 16.51
N SER A 213 14.29 -36.20 15.25
CA SER A 213 15.39 -36.40 14.30
C SER A 213 16.58 -35.47 14.58
N ILE A 214 16.36 -34.21 14.94
CA ILE A 214 17.48 -33.29 15.20
C ILE A 214 18.17 -33.67 16.51
N SER A 215 17.43 -34.06 17.56
CA SER A 215 18.04 -34.54 18.81
C SER A 215 18.96 -35.73 18.57
N LYS A 216 18.52 -36.74 17.80
CA LYS A 216 19.34 -37.89 17.39
C LYS A 216 20.63 -37.48 16.66
N LEU A 217 20.56 -36.54 15.71
CA LEU A 217 21.73 -36.09 14.93
C LEU A 217 22.73 -35.29 15.78
N ILE A 218 22.24 -34.47 16.70
CA ILE A 218 23.06 -33.71 17.66
C ILE A 218 23.76 -34.66 18.65
N GLU A 219 23.05 -35.64 19.21
CA GLU A 219 23.62 -36.69 20.07
C GLU A 219 24.67 -37.54 19.34
N ALA A 220 24.41 -37.87 18.08
CA ALA A 220 25.31 -38.61 17.21
C ALA A 220 26.53 -37.81 16.71
N LYS A 221 26.59 -36.49 17.01
CA LYS A 221 27.63 -35.53 16.59
C LYS A 221 27.95 -35.54 15.08
N SER A 222 26.96 -35.87 14.26
CA SER A 222 27.12 -36.00 12.82
C SER A 222 25.77 -35.86 12.11
N TRP A 223 25.78 -35.15 10.98
CA TRP A 223 24.61 -35.03 10.11
C TRP A 223 24.41 -36.23 9.16
N LYS A 224 25.35 -37.17 9.12
CA LYS A 224 25.34 -38.32 8.21
C LYS A 224 24.45 -39.46 8.72
N ASP A 225 23.85 -40.22 7.80
CA ASP A 225 23.19 -41.48 8.13
C ASP A 225 24.26 -42.51 8.54
N GLN A 226 24.14 -43.04 9.76
CA GLN A 226 25.09 -43.97 10.38
C GLN A 226 24.79 -45.45 10.08
N THR A 227 23.87 -45.74 9.15
CA THR A 227 23.52 -47.10 8.72
C THR A 227 24.75 -47.86 8.20
N SER A 228 25.02 -49.01 8.81
CA SER A 228 26.18 -49.86 8.47
C SER A 228 26.08 -50.41 7.04
N GLY A 229 27.13 -50.23 6.23
CA GLY A 229 27.30 -50.93 4.95
C GLY A 229 26.68 -50.27 3.71
N HIS A 230 26.22 -49.02 3.77
CA HIS A 230 25.83 -48.27 2.57
C HIS A 230 27.05 -47.75 1.78
N VAL A 231 26.94 -47.76 0.44
CA VAL A 231 27.97 -47.22 -0.46
C VAL A 231 27.94 -45.68 -0.37
N GLN A 232 29.10 -45.05 -0.19
CA GLN A 232 29.22 -43.63 0.15
C GLN A 232 28.68 -42.58 -0.88
N PRO A 233 28.59 -42.79 -2.21
CA PRO A 233 28.31 -41.70 -3.15
C PRO A 233 26.81 -41.38 -3.32
N MET A 234 25.93 -41.78 -2.40
CA MET A 234 24.48 -41.53 -2.47
C MET A 234 23.89 -40.77 -1.27
N GLN A 235 24.71 -40.33 -0.31
CA GLN A 235 24.25 -39.51 0.81
C GLN A 235 24.29 -38.02 0.45
N ILE A 236 23.16 -37.32 0.50
CA ILE A 236 23.17 -35.85 0.55
C ILE A 236 23.71 -35.48 1.94
N VAL A 237 24.88 -34.83 1.96
CA VAL A 237 25.46 -34.33 3.21
C VAL A 237 24.65 -33.13 3.67
N LEU A 238 23.93 -33.29 4.78
CA LEU A 238 23.40 -32.16 5.54
C LEU A 238 24.55 -31.41 6.21
N ASP A 239 24.37 -30.11 6.34
CA ASP A 239 25.31 -29.15 6.93
C ASP A 239 24.56 -28.38 8.03
N GLY A 240 25.23 -28.14 9.17
CA GLY A 240 24.63 -27.43 10.29
C GLY A 240 24.19 -26.02 9.93
N VAL A 241 24.94 -25.31 9.07
CA VAL A 241 24.56 -23.98 8.59
C VAL A 241 23.23 -24.03 7.86
N VAL A 242 23.07 -24.98 6.92
CA VAL A 242 21.81 -25.21 6.20
C VAL A 242 20.69 -25.66 7.15
N VAL A 243 20.97 -26.55 8.11
CA VAL A 243 19.96 -27.04 9.07
C VAL A 243 19.38 -25.90 9.91
N PHE A 244 20.24 -25.16 10.60
CA PHE A 244 19.82 -24.08 11.49
C PHE A 244 19.17 -22.92 10.74
N LYS A 245 19.73 -22.51 9.59
CA LYS A 245 19.16 -21.45 8.74
C LYS A 245 17.79 -21.81 8.20
N THR A 246 17.59 -23.05 7.75
CA THR A 246 16.30 -23.51 7.21
C THR A 246 15.23 -23.50 8.32
N LEU A 247 15.54 -24.07 9.48
CA LEU A 247 14.59 -24.16 10.60
C LEU A 247 14.24 -22.78 11.16
N SER A 248 15.23 -21.90 11.33
CA SER A 248 14.98 -20.53 11.79
C SER A 248 14.10 -19.77 10.78
N THR A 249 14.40 -19.89 9.48
CA THR A 249 13.66 -19.22 8.40
C THR A 249 12.20 -19.72 8.31
N VAL A 250 11.97 -21.04 8.30
CA VAL A 250 10.61 -21.61 8.21
C VAL A 250 9.77 -21.22 9.42
N LEU A 251 10.31 -21.35 10.64
CA LEU A 251 9.59 -20.97 11.86
C LEU A 251 9.32 -19.47 11.95
N HIS A 252 10.27 -18.64 11.52
CA HIS A 252 10.09 -17.19 11.44
C HIS A 252 9.00 -16.80 10.43
N GLN A 253 9.02 -17.35 9.22
CA GLN A 253 8.01 -17.11 8.20
C GLN A 253 6.62 -17.61 8.62
N PHE A 254 6.56 -18.75 9.30
CA PHE A 254 5.33 -19.29 9.90
C PHE A 254 4.74 -18.33 10.94
N LEU A 255 5.55 -17.85 11.89
CA LEU A 255 5.15 -16.91 12.95
C LEU A 255 4.77 -15.51 12.43
N ASN A 256 5.32 -15.08 11.30
CA ASN A 256 4.98 -13.80 10.68
C ASN A 256 3.68 -13.89 9.87
N ARG A 257 3.38 -15.03 9.23
CA ARG A 257 2.13 -15.24 8.46
C ARG A 257 0.94 -15.53 9.37
N PHE A 258 1.13 -16.32 10.42
CA PHE A 258 0.08 -16.73 11.34
C PHE A 258 0.29 -16.07 12.72
N LYS A 259 -0.26 -14.86 12.89
CA LYS A 259 -0.14 -14.08 14.16
C LYS A 259 -0.53 -14.90 15.41
N ASN A 260 -1.50 -15.80 15.27
CA ASN A 260 -2.00 -16.66 16.35
C ASN A 260 -1.27 -18.01 16.52
N ALA A 261 -0.25 -18.32 15.71
CA ALA A 261 0.38 -19.66 15.70
C ALA A 261 0.90 -20.14 17.05
N VAL A 262 1.44 -19.25 17.90
CA VAL A 262 1.91 -19.60 19.26
C VAL A 262 0.75 -20.02 20.18
N ARG A 263 -0.46 -19.47 19.96
CA ARG A 263 -1.68 -19.81 20.70
C ARG A 263 -2.33 -21.08 20.15
N SER A 264 -2.35 -21.25 18.82
CA SER A 264 -2.88 -22.45 18.16
C SER A 264 -2.02 -23.69 18.41
N HIS A 265 -0.68 -23.52 18.41
CA HIS A 265 0.30 -24.61 18.48
C HIS A 265 1.31 -24.38 19.62
N PRO A 266 1.01 -24.80 20.86
CA PRO A 266 1.91 -24.63 22.00
C PRO A 266 3.28 -25.32 21.86
N GLY A 267 3.41 -26.25 20.91
CA GLY A 267 4.70 -26.86 20.56
C GLY A 267 5.73 -25.87 20.02
N VAL A 268 5.30 -24.80 19.31
CA VAL A 268 6.22 -23.83 18.68
C VAL A 268 7.24 -23.27 19.68
N ALA A 269 6.78 -22.93 20.90
CA ALA A 269 7.65 -22.41 21.94
C ALA A 269 8.70 -23.42 22.41
N LYS A 270 8.30 -24.70 22.56
CA LYS A 270 9.20 -25.78 22.98
C LYS A 270 10.27 -26.07 21.92
N LEU A 271 9.87 -26.12 20.65
CA LEU A 271 10.78 -26.38 19.54
C LEU A 271 11.83 -25.27 19.39
N VAL A 272 11.44 -23.99 19.54
CA VAL A 272 12.40 -22.88 19.46
C VAL A 272 13.38 -22.85 20.64
N ILE A 273 12.93 -23.20 21.86
CA ILE A 273 13.84 -23.39 23.00
C ILE A 273 14.83 -24.53 22.73
N LYS A 274 14.37 -25.66 22.16
CA LYS A 274 15.25 -26.76 21.75
C LYS A 274 16.21 -26.36 20.63
N LEU A 275 15.77 -25.54 19.67
CA LEU A 275 16.60 -25.04 18.57
C LEU A 275 17.79 -24.21 19.08
N VAL A 276 17.57 -23.35 20.08
CA VAL A 276 18.66 -22.62 20.77
C VAL A 276 19.64 -23.61 21.41
N ALA A 277 19.14 -24.58 22.18
CA ALA A 277 20.00 -25.56 22.86
C ALA A 277 20.81 -26.44 21.89
N TRP A 278 20.20 -26.91 20.80
CA TRP A 278 20.92 -27.65 19.75
C TRP A 278 21.97 -26.78 19.06
N PHE A 279 21.68 -25.50 18.80
CA PHE A 279 22.62 -24.57 18.18
C PHE A 279 23.83 -24.29 19.08
N ASP A 280 23.63 -24.11 20.38
CA ASP A 280 24.71 -23.89 21.34
C ASP A 280 25.61 -25.14 21.48
N ILE A 281 25.02 -26.35 21.49
CA ILE A 281 25.78 -27.62 21.49
C ILE A 281 26.61 -27.74 20.19
N TRP A 282 25.99 -27.57 19.03
CA TRP A 282 26.67 -27.65 17.74
C TRP A 282 27.80 -26.62 17.64
N THR A 283 27.52 -25.35 17.99
CA THR A 283 28.51 -24.25 18.02
C THR A 283 29.69 -24.58 18.92
N SER A 284 29.45 -25.12 20.12
CA SER A 284 30.51 -25.50 21.04
C SER A 284 31.37 -26.66 20.51
N ASP A 285 30.80 -27.60 19.76
CA ASP A 285 31.52 -28.77 19.25
C ASP A 285 32.25 -28.50 17.91
N VAL A 286 31.74 -27.62 17.03
CA VAL A 286 32.45 -27.21 15.79
C VAL A 286 33.57 -26.19 16.06
N SER A 287 33.46 -25.40 17.12
CA SER A 287 34.48 -24.44 17.55
C SER A 287 35.55 -25.03 18.47
N ALA A 288 35.38 -26.28 18.92
CA ALA A 288 36.38 -26.99 19.70
C ALA A 288 37.63 -27.33 18.88
N THR A 289 38.78 -27.46 19.55
CA THR A 289 40.06 -27.84 18.92
C THR A 289 40.61 -29.09 19.61
N PRO A 290 40.64 -30.27 18.94
CA PRO A 290 40.04 -30.58 17.64
C PRO A 290 38.50 -30.53 17.69
N SER A 291 37.87 -30.39 16.52
CA SER A 291 36.41 -30.34 16.40
C SER A 291 35.78 -31.66 16.85
N ARG A 292 34.70 -31.55 17.63
CA ARG A 292 33.98 -32.69 18.22
C ARG A 292 32.75 -33.10 17.40
N PHE A 293 32.31 -32.24 16.48
CA PHE A 293 31.22 -32.50 15.54
C PHE A 293 31.79 -32.71 14.13
N MET A 294 31.22 -33.66 13.39
CA MET A 294 31.56 -33.85 11.97
C MET A 294 30.71 -32.93 11.08
N ASP A 295 31.20 -31.73 10.82
CA ASP A 295 30.50 -30.68 10.05
C ASP A 295 31.44 -30.04 8.99
N PRO A 296 30.97 -29.75 7.76
CA PRO A 296 31.76 -29.05 6.75
C PRO A 296 32.33 -27.69 7.21
N ILE A 297 31.64 -26.95 8.08
CA ILE A 297 32.09 -25.63 8.59
C ILE A 297 33.42 -25.72 9.36
N CYS A 298 33.79 -26.91 9.85
CA CYS A 298 35.05 -27.14 10.55
C CYS A 298 36.28 -26.97 9.64
N ALA A 299 36.11 -27.03 8.31
CA ALA A 299 37.17 -26.80 7.33
C ALA A 299 37.35 -25.32 6.96
N PHE A 300 36.46 -24.42 7.40
CA PHE A 300 36.50 -23.01 7.01
C PHE A 300 37.60 -22.25 7.76
N PRO A 301 38.15 -21.16 7.17
CA PRO A 301 38.99 -20.21 7.91
C PRO A 301 38.26 -19.70 9.15
N GLN A 302 38.99 -19.57 10.28
CA GLN A 302 38.40 -19.22 11.57
C GLN A 302 37.56 -17.93 11.51
N SER A 303 38.05 -16.88 10.84
CA SER A 303 37.32 -15.63 10.65
C SER A 303 35.97 -15.83 9.93
N SER A 304 35.94 -16.58 8.84
CA SER A 304 34.72 -16.91 8.09
C SER A 304 33.75 -17.75 8.92
N ARG A 305 34.25 -18.75 9.65
CA ARG A 305 33.45 -19.59 10.57
C ARG A 305 32.80 -18.74 11.66
N ASP A 306 33.59 -17.88 12.32
CA ASP A 306 33.13 -17.03 13.42
C ASP A 306 32.14 -15.95 12.97
N VAL A 307 32.21 -15.48 11.71
CA VAL A 307 31.18 -14.61 11.10
C VAL A 307 29.89 -15.39 10.83
N THR A 308 29.95 -16.57 10.19
CA THR A 308 28.78 -17.39 9.87
C THR A 308 28.03 -17.83 11.13
N ILE A 309 28.73 -18.29 12.16
CA ILE A 309 28.13 -18.67 13.45
C ILE A 309 27.46 -17.47 14.12
N ARG A 310 28.10 -16.29 14.15
CA ARG A 310 27.49 -15.08 14.73
C ARG A 310 26.19 -14.67 14.02
N ASN A 311 26.16 -14.74 12.69
CA ASN A 311 24.96 -14.45 11.89
C ASN A 311 23.79 -15.39 12.26
N LEU A 312 24.02 -16.71 12.27
CA LEU A 312 22.99 -17.70 12.65
C LEU A 312 22.52 -17.51 14.10
N GLN A 313 23.44 -17.17 15.01
CA GLN A 313 23.11 -16.94 16.40
C GLN A 313 22.22 -15.70 16.60
N GLU A 314 22.38 -14.66 15.77
CA GLU A 314 21.51 -13.48 15.76
C GLU A 314 20.10 -13.84 15.26
N ASP A 315 20.01 -14.57 14.14
CA ASP A 315 18.72 -15.04 13.58
C ASP A 315 17.94 -15.91 14.59
N ILE A 316 18.61 -16.85 15.26
CA ILE A 316 18.01 -17.75 16.26
C ILE A 316 17.60 -16.99 17.54
N ARG A 317 18.43 -16.06 18.04
CA ARG A 317 18.06 -15.21 19.18
C ARG A 317 16.83 -14.36 18.88
N ARG A 318 16.75 -13.79 17.67
CA ARG A 318 15.60 -13.01 17.20
C ARG A 318 14.34 -13.87 17.15
N LEU A 319 14.40 -15.08 16.58
CA LEU A 319 13.29 -16.03 16.59
C LEU A 319 12.82 -16.37 18.01
N HIS A 320 13.76 -16.65 18.93
CA HIS A 320 13.45 -16.93 20.34
C HIS A 320 12.78 -15.73 21.03
N ALA A 321 13.25 -14.50 20.78
CA ALA A 321 12.63 -13.28 21.31
C ALA A 321 11.21 -13.05 20.76
N ILE A 322 10.96 -13.29 19.46
CA ILE A 322 9.62 -13.22 18.85
C ILE A 322 8.66 -14.20 19.55
N VAL A 323 9.12 -15.43 19.78
CA VAL A 323 8.32 -16.48 20.44
C VAL A 323 8.03 -16.15 21.90
N GLN A 324 9.03 -15.70 22.66
CA GLN A 324 8.83 -15.26 24.04
C GLN A 324 7.82 -14.10 24.10
N ARG A 325 7.99 -13.07 23.26
CA ARG A 325 7.07 -11.92 23.15
C ARG A 325 5.63 -12.35 22.87
N LYS A 326 5.41 -13.22 21.87
CA LYS A 326 4.08 -13.71 21.49
C LYS A 326 3.48 -14.65 22.57
N SER A 327 4.30 -15.42 23.28
CA SER A 327 3.86 -16.25 24.41
C SER A 327 3.53 -15.43 25.66
N GLU A 328 4.27 -14.35 25.93
CA GLU A 328 3.96 -13.43 27.03
C GLU A 328 2.67 -12.67 26.74
N ALA A 329 2.48 -12.14 25.52
CA ALA A 329 1.24 -11.47 25.13
C ALA A 329 -0.02 -12.35 25.34
N ALA A 330 0.09 -13.67 25.12
CA ALA A 330 -0.99 -14.62 25.40
C ALA A 330 -1.23 -14.88 26.91
N GLY A 331 -0.29 -14.49 27.78
CA GLY A 331 -0.35 -14.66 29.24
C GLY A 331 -0.51 -13.36 30.05
N VAL A 332 -0.45 -12.17 29.44
CA VAL A 332 -0.62 -10.90 30.17
C VAL A 332 -2.11 -10.62 30.44
N LEU A 333 -2.61 -11.22 31.52
CA LEU A 333 -3.58 -10.58 32.40
C LEU A 333 -2.85 -10.19 33.68
N ARG A 334 -2.74 -8.86 33.92
CA ARG A 334 -2.16 -8.19 35.10
C ARG A 334 -0.63 -8.30 35.29
N ARG A 335 0.07 -7.21 34.96
CA ARG A 335 1.31 -6.79 35.65
C ARG A 335 1.17 -5.33 36.10
N PRO A 336 1.37 -4.99 37.39
CA PRO A 336 1.48 -3.60 37.83
C PRO A 336 2.86 -3.02 37.46
N ALA A 337 2.92 -1.75 37.09
CA ALA A 337 4.17 -1.07 36.78
C ALA A 337 5.02 -0.81 38.04
N VAL A 338 6.33 -1.06 37.96
CA VAL A 338 7.27 -0.86 39.07
C VAL A 338 8.04 0.45 38.89
N MET A 339 7.99 1.33 39.89
CA MET A 339 8.69 2.63 39.93
C MET A 339 10.14 2.51 40.44
N GLY A 340 11.05 3.35 39.92
CA GLY A 340 12.48 3.42 40.31
C GLY A 340 13.00 4.85 40.54
N THR A 341 13.94 5.04 41.48
CA THR A 341 14.10 6.28 42.27
C THR A 341 15.23 7.26 41.88
N LEU A 342 14.85 8.55 41.80
CA LEU A 342 15.51 9.86 42.06
C LEU A 342 16.96 10.30 41.64
N THR A 343 17.06 11.62 41.34
CA THR A 343 18.18 12.52 40.89
C THR A 343 18.20 12.98 39.42
N LEU A 344 18.59 14.25 39.20
CA LEU A 344 18.28 15.14 38.05
C LEU A 344 16.78 15.21 37.66
N ARG A 345 15.93 14.82 38.61
CA ARG A 345 14.59 14.30 38.32
C ARG A 345 13.43 15.25 38.63
N GLU A 346 13.64 16.35 39.33
CA GLU A 346 12.54 17.16 39.90
C GLU A 346 11.64 17.84 38.85
N ARG A 347 12.19 18.37 37.73
CA ARG A 347 11.38 18.87 36.60
C ARG A 347 10.75 17.75 35.75
N ARG A 348 11.44 16.63 35.55
CA ARG A 348 10.91 15.48 34.79
C ARG A 348 9.84 14.70 35.58
N GLN A 349 9.94 14.68 36.91
CA GLN A 349 9.00 14.03 37.81
C GLN A 349 7.68 14.77 37.90
N ALA A 350 7.63 16.11 37.85
CA ALA A 350 6.37 16.82 37.81
C ALA A 350 5.52 16.35 36.61
N ILE A 351 6.13 16.34 35.41
CA ILE A 351 5.49 15.84 34.19
C ILE A 351 5.22 14.34 34.28
N SER A 352 6.17 13.50 34.72
CA SER A 352 5.96 12.03 34.76
C SER A 352 4.93 11.59 35.82
N LEU A 353 4.84 12.28 36.96
CA LEU A 353 3.82 12.02 37.99
C LEU A 353 2.45 12.53 37.57
N GLN A 354 2.38 13.74 36.97
CA GLN A 354 1.14 14.27 36.39
C GLN A 354 0.66 13.35 35.26
N LEU A 355 1.54 12.97 34.32
CA LEU A 355 1.22 12.02 33.27
C LEU A 355 0.79 10.68 33.82
N ALA A 356 1.42 10.13 34.87
CA ALA A 356 1.00 8.87 35.49
C ALA A 356 -0.36 8.98 36.23
N GLN A 357 -0.73 10.17 36.73
CA GLN A 357 -2.04 10.43 37.32
C GLN A 357 -3.13 10.65 36.27
N THR A 358 -2.77 11.11 35.07
CA THR A 358 -3.66 11.29 33.92
C THR A 358 -3.41 10.23 32.82
N HIS A 359 -2.76 9.10 33.14
CA HIS A 359 -2.41 8.10 32.13
C HIS A 359 -3.60 7.20 31.85
N ASP A 360 -4.47 7.70 31.01
CA ASP A 360 -5.52 6.90 30.41
C ASP A 360 -4.89 5.87 29.43
N LEU A 361 -5.41 4.66 29.38
CA LEU A 361 -4.88 3.51 28.62
C LEU A 361 -5.76 3.14 27.41
N PRO A 362 -5.25 2.41 26.40
CA PRO A 362 -6.04 2.04 25.21
C PRO A 362 -6.95 0.83 25.42
N GLY A 363 -8.09 0.80 24.73
CA GLY A 363 -9.03 -0.33 24.68
C GLY A 363 -9.44 -0.89 26.04
N ASP A 364 -9.41 -2.22 26.19
CA ASP A 364 -9.79 -2.94 27.41
C ASP A 364 -8.93 -2.63 28.65
N LEU A 365 -7.89 -1.82 28.52
CA LEU A 365 -7.09 -1.31 29.64
C LEU A 365 -7.63 0.02 30.21
N HIS A 366 -8.60 0.65 29.56
CA HIS A 366 -9.34 1.80 30.09
C HIS A 366 -10.27 1.37 31.24
N ASP A 367 -10.37 2.19 32.29
CA ASP A 367 -11.14 1.86 33.50
C ASP A 367 -12.65 1.64 33.24
N GLU A 368 -13.23 2.34 32.24
CA GLU A 368 -14.63 2.18 31.83
C GLU A 368 -14.82 1.27 30.58
N GLY A 369 -13.75 0.64 30.07
CA GLY A 369 -13.74 -0.13 28.82
C GLY A 369 -13.45 0.71 27.56
N PRO A 370 -13.45 0.12 26.34
CA PRO A 370 -13.05 0.83 25.12
C PRO A 370 -13.92 2.07 24.84
N ARG A 371 -13.29 3.22 24.53
CA ARG A 371 -13.97 4.52 24.35
C ARG A 371 -14.96 4.57 23.17
N HIS A 372 -14.77 3.67 22.20
CA HIS A 372 -15.54 3.49 20.97
C HIS A 372 -15.16 2.15 20.32
N ALA A 373 -15.96 1.62 19.38
CA ALA A 373 -15.72 0.31 18.78
C ALA A 373 -14.33 0.09 18.13
N ASN A 374 -13.56 1.14 17.85
CA ASN A 374 -12.21 1.08 17.25
C ASN A 374 -11.06 1.34 18.26
N ASP A 375 -11.33 1.32 19.56
CA ASP A 375 -10.33 1.54 20.61
C ASP A 375 -9.74 0.20 21.07
N HIS A 376 -8.51 -0.10 20.62
CA HIS A 376 -7.84 -1.37 20.90
C HIS A 376 -6.44 -1.19 21.48
N VAL A 377 -6.03 -2.12 22.34
CA VAL A 377 -4.67 -2.19 22.92
C VAL A 377 -3.62 -2.42 21.83
N ASN A 378 -3.88 -3.38 20.94
CA ASN A 378 -2.97 -3.75 19.87
C ASN A 378 -3.27 -2.94 18.60
N ILE A 379 -2.25 -2.22 18.08
CA ILE A 379 -2.38 -1.48 16.82
C ILE A 379 -2.81 -2.36 15.64
N GLY A 380 -2.49 -3.67 15.69
CA GLY A 380 -2.85 -4.65 14.68
C GLY A 380 -4.36 -4.80 14.43
N ASP A 381 -5.19 -4.37 15.39
CA ASP A 381 -6.64 -4.51 15.36
C ASP A 381 -7.37 -3.17 15.11
N ILE A 382 -6.64 -2.03 15.16
CA ILE A 382 -7.19 -0.68 14.96
C ILE A 382 -7.41 -0.39 13.46
N ARG A 383 -8.63 -0.02 13.06
CA ARG A 383 -8.94 0.44 11.70
C ARG A 383 -8.25 1.78 11.43
N ILE A 384 -7.50 1.85 10.32
CA ILE A 384 -6.81 3.07 9.87
C ILE A 384 -7.82 4.19 9.59
N VAL A 385 -8.88 3.89 8.82
CA VAL A 385 -10.03 4.78 8.65
C VAL A 385 -10.82 4.80 9.97
N PRO A 386 -11.07 5.96 10.58
CA PRO A 386 -11.80 6.07 11.84
C PRO A 386 -13.29 5.73 11.67
N THR A 387 -13.92 5.25 12.74
CA THR A 387 -15.34 4.85 12.72
C THR A 387 -16.28 6.03 13.03
N HIS A 388 -17.57 5.87 12.72
CA HIS A 388 -18.61 6.85 13.05
C HIS A 388 -18.61 7.21 14.56
N GLU A 389 -18.54 6.20 15.43
CA GLU A 389 -18.48 6.40 16.89
C GLU A 389 -17.22 7.13 17.34
N GLU A 390 -16.06 6.80 16.75
CA GLU A 390 -14.79 7.45 17.06
C GLU A 390 -14.78 8.94 16.69
N LEU A 391 -15.35 9.29 15.53
CA LEU A 391 -15.44 10.67 15.05
C LEU A 391 -16.40 11.56 15.85
N LEU A 392 -17.38 10.96 16.54
CA LEU A 392 -18.33 11.65 17.42
C LEU A 392 -18.02 11.47 18.91
N CYS A 393 -16.98 10.71 19.26
CA CYS A 393 -16.59 10.47 20.64
C CYS A 393 -16.16 11.80 21.30
N CYS A 394 -16.79 12.13 22.42
CA CYS A 394 -16.48 13.32 23.21
C CYS A 394 -15.29 13.11 24.16
N THR A 395 -14.88 11.85 24.38
CA THR A 395 -13.70 11.49 25.18
C THR A 395 -12.43 11.68 24.34
N ALA A 396 -11.34 12.15 24.96
CA ALA A 396 -10.07 12.30 24.26
C ALA A 396 -9.48 10.91 23.88
N PRO A 397 -8.88 10.75 22.69
CA PRO A 397 -8.26 9.49 22.29
C PRO A 397 -6.97 9.22 23.08
N TYR A 398 -6.58 7.94 23.17
CA TYR A 398 -5.27 7.57 23.70
C TYR A 398 -4.14 8.02 22.76
N LEU A 399 -3.45 9.11 23.13
CA LEU A 399 -2.27 9.61 22.45
C LEU A 399 -1.02 9.35 23.31
N PRO A 400 -0.14 8.41 22.92
CA PRO A 400 1.03 8.08 23.71
C PRO A 400 2.08 9.20 23.64
N VAL A 401 2.68 9.50 24.79
CA VAL A 401 3.67 10.57 24.95
C VAL A 401 5.05 10.07 24.50
N PHE A 402 5.69 10.75 23.55
CA PHE A 402 6.99 10.39 22.99
C PHE A 402 8.16 10.89 23.87
N HIS A 403 8.09 10.55 25.15
CA HIS A 403 9.10 10.89 26.16
C HIS A 403 9.67 9.61 26.80
N GLN A 404 10.98 9.61 27.09
CA GLN A 404 11.70 8.46 27.65
C GLN A 404 11.01 7.90 28.91
N ASP A 405 10.73 8.80 29.86
CA ASP A 405 10.15 8.49 31.16
C ASP A 405 8.60 8.41 31.17
N ALA A 406 7.94 8.53 30.00
CA ALA A 406 6.48 8.47 29.94
C ALA A 406 5.95 7.05 30.17
N PRO A 407 4.87 6.88 30.97
CA PRO A 407 4.20 5.60 31.14
C PRO A 407 3.67 5.09 29.80
N HIS A 408 3.66 3.76 29.65
CA HIS A 408 3.17 3.07 28.46
C HIS A 408 2.78 1.64 28.81
N HIS A 409 1.83 1.08 28.06
CA HIS A 409 1.38 -0.31 28.21
C HIS A 409 2.33 -1.35 27.60
N LEU A 410 3.43 -0.90 26.96
CA LEU A 410 4.44 -1.75 26.29
C LEU A 410 5.83 -1.54 26.92
N PRO A 411 6.74 -2.53 26.85
CA PRO A 411 8.04 -2.46 27.51
C PRO A 411 8.88 -1.24 27.09
N SER A 412 9.55 -0.60 28.06
CA SER A 412 10.50 0.47 27.79
C SER A 412 11.67 0.00 26.90
N ASN A 413 12.14 0.89 26.02
CA ASN A 413 13.18 0.62 25.02
C ASN A 413 12.89 -0.57 24.07
N SER A 414 11.61 -0.89 23.83
CA SER A 414 11.18 -1.87 22.82
C SER A 414 10.81 -1.20 21.49
N MET A 415 11.01 -1.91 20.38
CA MET A 415 10.45 -1.49 19.08
C MET A 415 8.92 -1.48 19.10
N ASP A 416 8.28 -2.36 19.88
CA ASP A 416 6.83 -2.39 20.08
C ASP A 416 6.30 -1.05 20.59
N LYS A 417 6.86 -0.50 21.68
CA LYS A 417 6.51 0.84 22.18
C LYS A 417 6.76 1.92 21.12
N HIS A 418 7.86 1.82 20.38
CA HIS A 418 8.24 2.80 19.38
C HIS A 418 7.28 2.86 18.18
N ILE A 419 6.86 1.69 17.68
CA ILE A 419 5.89 1.58 16.58
C ILE A 419 4.49 1.97 17.04
N ASP A 420 4.06 1.60 18.26
CA ASP A 420 2.77 2.02 18.80
C ASP A 420 2.66 3.55 18.91
N ILE A 421 3.71 4.21 19.42
CA ILE A 421 3.80 5.68 19.44
C ILE A 421 3.67 6.27 18.04
N LEU A 422 4.51 5.83 17.09
CA LEU A 422 4.50 6.39 15.74
C LEU A 422 3.18 6.12 15.00
N PHE A 423 2.61 4.91 15.13
CA PHE A 423 1.33 4.56 14.52
C PHE A 423 0.19 5.43 15.07
N ARG A 424 0.07 5.55 16.40
CA ARG A 424 -1.02 6.32 17.03
C ARG A 424 -0.91 7.81 16.73
N LEU A 425 0.29 8.38 16.75
CA LEU A 425 0.49 9.79 16.38
C LEU A 425 0.27 10.05 14.88
N SER A 426 0.76 9.19 13.98
CA SER A 426 0.47 9.27 12.54
C SER A 426 -1.02 9.11 12.21
N ARG A 427 -1.75 8.30 12.99
CA ARG A 427 -3.19 8.10 12.80
C ARG A 427 -4.01 9.26 13.37
N GLU A 428 -3.57 9.87 14.47
CA GLU A 428 -4.18 11.09 15.01
C GLU A 428 -3.98 12.28 14.05
N GLU A 429 -2.80 12.44 13.46
CA GLU A 429 -2.54 13.45 12.42
C GLU A 429 -3.53 13.37 11.24
N LEU A 430 -3.96 12.15 10.87
CA LEU A 430 -5.00 11.90 9.86
C LEU A 430 -6.44 12.15 10.37
N THR A 431 -6.70 11.87 11.65
CA THR A 431 -8.06 11.81 12.21
C THR A 431 -8.50 13.13 12.88
N ALA A 432 -7.57 13.85 13.50
CA ALA A 432 -7.82 15.01 14.36
C ALA A 432 -8.64 16.10 13.67
N LEU A 433 -8.29 16.44 12.43
CA LEU A 433 -8.93 17.52 11.69
C LEU A 433 -10.37 17.16 11.32
N ILE A 434 -10.62 15.93 10.85
CA ILE A 434 -11.96 15.45 10.49
C ILE A 434 -12.87 15.37 11.72
N ARG A 435 -12.36 14.79 12.82
CA ARG A 435 -13.04 14.72 14.12
C ARG A 435 -13.41 16.12 14.62
N SER A 436 -12.50 17.08 14.54
CA SER A 436 -12.73 18.46 14.96
C SER A 436 -13.75 19.19 14.06
N SER A 437 -13.67 19.02 12.74
CA SER A 437 -14.65 19.55 11.78
C SER A 437 -16.06 18.99 12.05
N LEU A 438 -16.18 17.69 12.32
CA LEU A 438 -17.46 17.04 12.62
C LEU A 438 -18.05 17.49 13.96
N LEU A 439 -17.23 17.64 15.01
CA LEU A 439 -17.68 18.15 16.31
C LEU A 439 -18.17 19.61 16.21
N ALA A 440 -17.58 20.43 15.34
CA ALA A 440 -18.09 21.78 15.05
C ALA A 440 -19.47 21.74 14.35
N ILE A 441 -19.61 20.93 13.30
CA ILE A 441 -20.89 20.72 12.60
C ILE A 441 -21.97 20.15 13.54
N HIS A 442 -21.63 19.17 14.37
CA HIS A 442 -22.54 18.57 15.34
C HIS A 442 -23.01 19.57 16.41
N ARG A 443 -22.13 20.50 16.82
CA ARG A 443 -22.50 21.61 17.72
C ARG A 443 -23.51 22.55 17.07
N ASP A 444 -23.27 22.99 15.84
CA ASP A 444 -24.21 23.85 15.09
C ASP A 444 -25.56 23.15 14.89
N LEU A 445 -25.58 21.87 14.48
CA LEU A 445 -26.80 21.06 14.36
C LEU A 445 -27.56 20.94 15.68
N THR A 446 -26.84 20.68 16.77
CA THR A 446 -27.43 20.60 18.12
C THR A 446 -28.06 21.93 18.54
N GLU A 447 -27.48 23.08 18.14
CA GLU A 447 -28.08 24.39 18.40
C GLU A 447 -29.32 24.62 17.53
N ILE A 448 -29.26 24.28 16.24
CA ILE A 448 -30.41 24.34 15.31
C ILE A 448 -31.59 23.52 15.84
N TRP A 449 -31.36 22.29 16.31
CA TRP A 449 -32.42 21.41 16.86
C TRP A 449 -32.98 21.90 18.21
N LYS A 450 -32.22 22.68 18.99
CA LYS A 450 -32.66 23.25 20.27
C LYS A 450 -33.40 24.59 20.11
N ARG A 451 -33.16 25.34 19.03
CA ARG A 451 -33.80 26.65 18.81
C ARG A 451 -35.29 26.49 18.50
N SER A 452 -36.13 27.00 19.40
CA SER A 452 -37.53 27.31 19.08
C SER A 452 -37.60 28.47 18.07
N SER A 453 -38.63 28.50 17.22
CA SER A 453 -38.77 29.38 16.05
C SER A 453 -38.86 30.91 16.31
N SER A 454 -38.56 31.36 17.53
CA SER A 454 -38.68 32.74 18.00
C SER A 454 -37.36 33.43 18.38
N GLN A 455 -36.22 32.73 18.38
CA GLN A 455 -34.91 33.34 18.64
C GLN A 455 -34.22 33.83 17.36
N LYS A 456 -33.53 34.99 17.45
CA LYS A 456 -32.75 35.57 16.34
C LYS A 456 -31.27 35.30 16.49
N GLY A 457 -30.70 34.70 15.46
CA GLY A 457 -29.29 34.34 15.30
C GLY A 457 -29.22 33.11 14.40
N GLY A 458 -28.30 33.08 13.43
CA GLY A 458 -28.03 31.91 12.59
C GLY A 458 -26.69 31.29 12.97
N THR A 459 -26.56 29.97 12.88
CA THR A 459 -25.24 29.31 12.93
C THR A 459 -24.49 29.51 11.61
N GLN A 460 -23.17 29.29 11.60
CA GLN A 460 -22.41 29.33 10.34
C GLN A 460 -22.88 28.24 9.37
N LEU A 461 -23.27 27.07 9.88
CA LEU A 461 -23.86 26.01 9.07
C LEU A 461 -25.18 26.43 8.40
N GLU A 462 -26.07 27.16 9.09
CA GLU A 462 -27.30 27.69 8.48
C GLU A 462 -27.01 28.68 7.34
N GLU A 463 -25.98 29.53 7.50
CA GLU A 463 -25.54 30.43 6.43
C GLU A 463 -25.04 29.64 5.22
N LEU A 464 -24.15 28.66 5.42
CA LEU A 464 -23.58 27.83 4.35
C LEU A 464 -24.64 26.96 3.64
N LEU A 465 -25.62 26.42 4.37
CA LEU A 465 -26.78 25.72 3.80
C LEU A 465 -27.64 26.64 2.92
N SER A 466 -27.69 27.94 3.23
CA SER A 466 -28.40 28.92 2.40
C SER A 466 -27.58 29.45 1.21
N SER A 467 -26.25 29.41 1.28
CA SER A 467 -25.35 29.96 0.26
C SER A 467 -24.82 28.95 -0.76
N GLY A 468 -25.23 27.68 -0.67
CA GLY A 468 -24.72 26.62 -1.55
C GLY A 468 -23.31 26.14 -1.17
N GLY A 469 -22.99 26.10 0.13
CA GLY A 469 -21.68 25.72 0.64
C GLY A 469 -20.67 26.87 0.71
N GLY A 470 -19.43 26.53 1.09
CA GLY A 470 -18.34 27.47 1.32
C GLY A 470 -17.39 27.04 2.45
N ALA A 471 -16.55 27.98 2.91
CA ALA A 471 -15.60 27.74 3.97
C ALA A 471 -16.22 27.87 5.37
N TYR A 472 -15.95 26.90 6.24
CA TYR A 472 -16.28 26.94 7.66
C TYR A 472 -15.06 27.41 8.47
N ARG A 473 -15.27 28.24 9.52
CA ARG A 473 -14.21 28.84 10.34
C ARG A 473 -14.64 28.99 11.81
N THR A 474 -14.05 28.22 12.73
CA THR A 474 -14.29 28.44 14.16
C THR A 474 -13.55 29.68 14.68
N PRO A 475 -14.18 30.57 15.46
CA PRO A 475 -13.55 31.80 15.98
C PRO A 475 -12.68 31.59 17.24
N ALA A 476 -12.22 30.37 17.47
CA ALA A 476 -11.40 29.98 18.64
C ALA A 476 -9.90 30.16 18.34
N PRO A 477 -9.01 30.19 19.37
CA PRO A 477 -7.56 30.11 19.14
C PRO A 477 -7.15 28.85 18.35
N ASP A 478 -7.85 27.73 18.57
CA ASP A 478 -7.80 26.54 17.71
C ASP A 478 -8.78 26.72 16.53
N SER A 479 -8.52 27.69 15.66
CA SER A 479 -9.40 27.99 14.51
C SER A 479 -9.28 26.90 13.43
N ILE A 480 -10.33 26.11 13.27
CA ILE A 480 -10.42 25.04 12.28
C ILE A 480 -10.91 25.64 10.95
N TYR A 481 -10.30 25.24 9.85
CA TYR A 481 -10.67 25.64 8.49
C TYR A 481 -10.95 24.41 7.61
N PHE A 482 -12.15 24.30 7.08
CA PHE A 482 -12.56 23.23 6.16
C PHE A 482 -13.63 23.73 5.18
N GLN A 483 -13.90 22.95 4.13
CA GLN A 483 -14.95 23.26 3.16
C GLN A 483 -16.19 22.40 3.39
N VAL A 484 -17.36 23.01 3.25
CA VAL A 484 -18.66 22.36 3.29
C VAL A 484 -19.34 22.54 1.94
N TYR A 485 -19.78 21.43 1.36
CA TYR A 485 -20.56 21.36 0.13
C TYR A 485 -21.97 20.87 0.43
N THR A 486 -22.95 21.47 -0.25
CA THR A 486 -24.39 21.25 -0.01
C THR A 486 -25.05 20.66 -1.25
N GLY A 487 -26.37 20.43 -1.21
CA GLY A 487 -27.13 19.95 -2.37
C GLY A 487 -26.76 18.54 -2.84
N VAL A 488 -26.09 17.77 -1.97
CA VAL A 488 -25.51 16.46 -2.30
C VAL A 488 -26.60 15.50 -2.77
N ARG A 489 -26.42 14.99 -3.99
CA ARG A 489 -27.29 14.00 -4.64
C ARG A 489 -26.44 12.90 -5.26
N PHE A 490 -26.96 11.68 -5.28
CA PHE A 490 -26.32 10.58 -6.00
C PHE A 490 -26.42 10.79 -7.52
N SER A 491 -25.29 10.55 -8.18
CA SER A 491 -25.11 10.39 -9.62
C SER A 491 -24.84 8.89 -9.90
N PRO A 492 -24.89 8.38 -11.15
CA PRO A 492 -24.71 6.96 -11.40
C PRO A 492 -23.41 6.40 -10.81
N VAL A 493 -23.52 5.25 -10.15
CA VAL A 493 -22.38 4.45 -9.71
C VAL A 493 -21.57 4.00 -10.94
N ARG A 494 -20.25 3.94 -10.82
CA ARG A 494 -19.33 3.47 -11.87
C ARG A 494 -18.40 2.40 -11.30
N ALA A 495 -18.17 1.32 -12.05
CA ALA A 495 -17.06 0.43 -11.79
C ALA A 495 -15.82 0.90 -12.55
N GLU A 496 -14.71 1.06 -11.84
CA GLU A 496 -13.42 1.54 -12.36
C GLU A 496 -12.29 0.64 -11.82
N ARG A 497 -11.09 0.73 -12.42
CA ARG A 497 -9.93 -0.12 -12.08
C ARG A 497 -9.51 -0.14 -10.58
N HIS A 498 -10.00 0.80 -9.78
CA HIS A 498 -9.72 0.93 -8.35
C HIS A 498 -10.87 0.47 -7.45
N GLY A 499 -11.98 -0.03 -8.01
CA GLY A 499 -13.16 -0.51 -7.29
C GLY A 499 -14.44 0.15 -7.78
N VAL A 500 -15.41 0.29 -6.86
CA VAL A 500 -16.67 0.98 -7.13
C VAL A 500 -16.54 2.44 -6.71
N THR A 501 -16.94 3.34 -7.60
CA THR A 501 -16.98 4.80 -7.39
C THR A 501 -18.43 5.26 -7.39
N VAL A 502 -18.87 5.90 -6.31
CA VAL A 502 -20.18 6.55 -6.22
C VAL A 502 -20.04 7.96 -6.77
N GLY A 503 -20.76 8.27 -7.86
CA GLY A 503 -20.85 9.63 -8.35
C GLY A 503 -21.70 10.49 -7.41
N LEU A 504 -21.26 11.70 -7.10
CA LEU A 504 -22.00 12.71 -6.37
C LEU A 504 -22.14 13.97 -7.22
N THR A 505 -23.30 14.61 -7.15
CA THR A 505 -23.53 15.98 -7.62
C THR A 505 -23.66 16.88 -6.40
N ILE A 506 -22.91 17.98 -6.36
CA ILE A 506 -22.84 18.90 -5.23
C ILE A 506 -22.96 20.35 -5.70
N ASP A 507 -23.47 21.24 -4.83
CA ASP A 507 -23.54 22.68 -5.11
C ASP A 507 -22.12 23.28 -5.21
N THR A 508 -21.90 24.15 -6.18
CA THR A 508 -20.69 24.99 -6.23
C THR A 508 -20.78 26.10 -5.17
N PRO A 509 -19.72 26.45 -4.43
CA PRO A 509 -19.77 27.53 -3.45
C PRO A 509 -20.04 28.91 -4.09
N ALA A 510 -21.04 29.65 -3.61
CA ALA A 510 -21.41 30.96 -4.19
C ALA A 510 -20.36 32.06 -3.95
N ARG A 511 -19.53 31.94 -2.91
CA ARG A 511 -18.45 32.87 -2.57
C ARG A 511 -17.10 32.23 -2.90
N CYS A 512 -16.54 32.52 -4.09
CA CYS A 512 -15.10 32.39 -4.46
C CYS A 512 -14.81 32.38 -5.98
N GLY A 513 -15.73 32.80 -6.87
CA GLY A 513 -15.53 32.70 -8.32
C GLY A 513 -15.84 31.32 -8.93
N ALA A 514 -16.10 30.30 -8.09
CA ALA A 514 -16.60 28.98 -8.52
C ALA A 514 -17.94 29.04 -9.31
N ARG A 515 -18.70 30.14 -9.16
CA ARG A 515 -19.92 30.47 -9.91
C ARG A 515 -19.75 31.64 -10.89
N ASP A 516 -18.53 31.97 -11.34
CA ASP A 516 -18.32 33.02 -12.36
C ASP A 516 -19.15 32.69 -13.62
N PRO A 517 -19.86 33.65 -14.24
CA PRO A 517 -20.60 33.41 -15.46
C PRO A 517 -19.74 32.87 -16.62
N ASP A 518 -18.45 33.19 -16.67
CA ASP A 518 -17.49 32.66 -17.66
C ASP A 518 -17.08 31.22 -17.31
N ALA A 519 -17.39 30.27 -18.21
CA ALA A 519 -17.03 28.87 -18.05
C ALA A 519 -15.51 28.65 -17.96
N THR A 520 -14.71 29.47 -18.66
CA THR A 520 -13.25 29.38 -18.67
C THR A 520 -12.69 29.64 -17.27
N ARG A 521 -13.23 30.65 -16.58
CA ARG A 521 -12.80 31.00 -15.22
C ARG A 521 -13.24 29.98 -14.18
N ARG A 522 -14.40 29.35 -14.37
CA ARG A 522 -14.83 28.22 -13.51
C ARG A 522 -13.90 27.03 -13.69
N TYR A 523 -13.54 26.68 -14.92
CA TYR A 523 -12.55 25.64 -15.21
C TYR A 523 -11.21 25.96 -14.54
N GLU A 524 -10.62 27.14 -14.79
CA GLU A 524 -9.34 27.58 -14.20
C GLU A 524 -9.38 27.59 -12.66
N PHE A 525 -10.50 28.00 -12.06
CA PHE A 525 -10.71 27.97 -10.61
C PHE A 525 -10.66 26.54 -10.05
N TRP A 526 -11.36 25.59 -10.67
CA TRP A 526 -11.42 24.21 -10.17
C TRP A 526 -10.15 23.42 -10.49
N GLU A 527 -9.50 23.65 -11.63
CA GLU A 527 -8.22 23.04 -12.02
C GLU A 527 -7.08 23.47 -11.08
N SER A 528 -7.01 24.75 -10.72
CA SER A 528 -5.99 25.29 -9.80
C SER A 528 -6.32 25.08 -8.30
N SER A 529 -7.49 24.51 -8.01
CA SER A 529 -8.00 24.36 -6.65
C SER A 529 -7.25 23.30 -5.84
N LYS A 530 -7.07 23.57 -4.54
CA LYS A 530 -6.66 22.56 -3.54
C LYS A 530 -7.86 21.85 -2.88
N ARG A 531 -9.07 22.04 -3.39
CA ARG A 531 -10.29 21.41 -2.87
C ARG A 531 -10.55 20.10 -3.60
N LEU A 532 -11.09 19.10 -2.89
CA LEU A 532 -11.52 17.81 -3.45
C LEU A 532 -10.43 17.14 -4.33
N GLN A 533 -9.18 17.20 -3.88
CA GLN A 533 -8.08 16.59 -4.61
C GLN A 533 -8.18 15.06 -4.59
N THR A 534 -7.84 14.42 -5.71
CA THR A 534 -7.78 12.95 -5.82
C THR A 534 -6.92 12.35 -4.71
N GLY A 535 -7.44 11.37 -3.99
CA GLY A 535 -6.77 10.76 -2.84
C GLY A 535 -7.01 11.44 -1.48
N CYS A 536 -7.71 12.58 -1.43
CA CYS A 536 -8.15 13.19 -0.17
C CYS A 536 -9.33 12.44 0.47
N LEU A 537 -9.34 12.42 1.80
CA LEU A 537 -10.43 11.92 2.63
C LEU A 537 -11.54 12.97 2.72
N VAL A 538 -12.73 12.59 2.25
CA VAL A 538 -13.95 13.39 2.37
C VAL A 538 -14.96 12.70 3.26
N THR A 539 -15.81 13.50 3.90
CA THR A 539 -16.83 13.01 4.83
C THR A 539 -18.22 13.37 4.34
N LEU A 540 -19.03 12.37 4.01
CA LEU A 540 -20.45 12.52 3.74
C LEU A 540 -21.20 12.46 5.08
N VAL A 541 -21.85 13.56 5.45
CA VAL A 541 -22.70 13.64 6.64
C VAL A 541 -24.15 13.63 6.19
N VAL A 542 -24.91 12.63 6.63
CA VAL A 542 -26.34 12.49 6.33
C VAL A 542 -27.12 12.80 7.60
N VAL A 543 -27.91 13.87 7.57
CA VAL A 543 -28.80 14.28 8.65
C VAL A 543 -30.21 13.79 8.30
N SER A 544 -30.88 13.12 9.24
CA SER A 544 -32.27 12.69 9.07
C SER A 544 -33.01 12.66 10.40
N ASN A 545 -34.13 13.38 10.49
CA ASN A 545 -35.04 13.40 11.65
C ASN A 545 -34.33 13.67 13.01
N GLY A 546 -33.32 14.55 13.02
CA GLY A 546 -32.55 14.89 14.23
C GLY A 546 -31.47 13.86 14.61
N THR A 547 -31.22 12.87 13.76
CA THR A 547 -30.05 11.99 13.84
C THR A 547 -29.03 12.37 12.76
N LEU A 548 -27.76 12.04 13.00
CA LEU A 548 -26.63 12.32 12.10
C LEU A 548 -25.84 11.02 11.91
N LYS A 549 -25.70 10.57 10.66
CA LYS A 549 -24.78 9.51 10.25
C LYS A 549 -23.58 10.11 9.52
N VAL A 550 -22.43 9.44 9.62
CA VAL A 550 -21.16 9.90 9.04
C VAL A 550 -20.53 8.76 8.24
N TYR A 551 -20.24 9.02 6.96
CA TYR A 551 -19.57 8.09 6.06
C TYR A 551 -18.30 8.70 5.50
N LEU A 552 -17.23 7.92 5.45
CA LEU A 552 -15.95 8.34 4.88
C LEU A 552 -15.74 7.74 3.50
N GLY A 553 -15.13 8.52 2.62
CA GLY A 553 -14.71 8.08 1.29
C GLY A 553 -13.51 8.87 0.78
N VAL A 554 -12.88 8.35 -0.27
CA VAL A 554 -11.73 8.98 -0.94
C VAL A 554 -12.18 9.54 -2.28
N VAL A 555 -11.79 10.76 -2.60
CA VAL A 555 -12.07 11.35 -3.92
C VAL A 555 -11.31 10.57 -5.00
N ALA A 556 -12.06 10.01 -5.95
CA ALA A 556 -11.54 9.25 -7.08
C ALA A 556 -11.36 10.13 -8.34
N SER A 557 -12.20 11.15 -8.51
CA SER A 557 -12.11 12.07 -9.66
C SER A 557 -10.84 12.90 -9.67
N TYR A 558 -10.40 13.24 -10.88
CA TYR A 558 -9.30 14.19 -11.12
C TYR A 558 -9.78 15.64 -11.10
N SER A 559 -8.90 16.58 -10.78
CA SER A 559 -9.21 18.03 -10.81
C SER A 559 -9.69 18.50 -12.19
N GLU A 560 -9.17 17.90 -13.26
CA GLU A 560 -9.60 18.11 -14.66
C GLU A 560 -11.08 17.72 -14.86
N GLU A 561 -11.52 16.54 -14.41
CA GLU A 561 -12.92 16.08 -14.51
C GLU A 561 -13.89 17.00 -13.76
N ILE A 562 -13.49 17.46 -12.56
CA ILE A 562 -14.30 18.39 -11.75
C ILE A 562 -14.40 19.74 -12.48
N ALA A 563 -13.29 20.24 -13.03
CA ALA A 563 -13.24 21.48 -13.80
C ALA A 563 -14.07 21.41 -15.10
N GLU A 564 -14.03 20.29 -15.82
CA GLU A 564 -14.92 20.01 -16.96
C GLU A 564 -16.39 20.08 -16.54
N SER A 565 -16.79 19.39 -15.48
CA SER A 565 -18.19 19.43 -14.99
C SER A 565 -18.65 20.85 -14.61
N SER A 566 -17.76 21.67 -14.04
CA SER A 566 -18.06 23.07 -13.70
C SER A 566 -18.26 23.95 -14.93
N SER A 567 -17.72 23.55 -16.09
CA SER A 567 -17.90 24.27 -17.34
C SER A 567 -19.32 24.09 -17.88
N GLU A 568 -19.93 22.92 -17.66
CA GLU A 568 -21.30 22.60 -18.09
C GLU A 568 -22.37 23.31 -17.24
N ASN A 569 -22.20 23.36 -15.91
CA ASN A 569 -23.17 23.97 -14.99
C ASN A 569 -22.49 24.92 -13.98
N PRO A 570 -22.88 26.21 -13.88
CA PRO A 570 -22.28 27.12 -12.90
C PRO A 570 -22.69 26.84 -11.46
N ASN A 571 -23.80 26.13 -11.21
CA ASN A 571 -24.35 25.92 -9.85
C ASN A 571 -24.01 24.56 -9.24
N GLU A 572 -23.54 23.59 -10.04
CA GLU A 572 -23.34 22.20 -9.62
C GLU A 572 -22.04 21.64 -10.23
N VAL A 573 -21.35 20.76 -9.51
CA VAL A 573 -20.22 19.98 -10.03
C VAL A 573 -20.38 18.50 -9.72
N HIS A 574 -19.74 17.65 -10.52
CA HIS A 574 -19.75 16.20 -10.36
C HIS A 574 -18.41 15.71 -9.79
N VAL A 575 -18.49 14.79 -8.82
CA VAL A 575 -17.33 14.26 -8.09
C VAL A 575 -17.51 12.76 -7.85
N GLY A 576 -16.58 11.93 -8.33
CA GLY A 576 -16.52 10.51 -7.97
C GLY A 576 -15.87 10.31 -6.60
N VAL A 577 -16.54 9.58 -5.71
CA VAL A 577 -16.03 9.21 -4.37
C VAL A 577 -16.13 7.70 -4.18
N SER A 578 -15.03 7.06 -3.78
CA SER A 578 -15.04 5.65 -3.37
C SER A 578 -15.22 5.60 -1.85
N PHE A 579 -16.35 5.07 -1.39
CA PHE A 579 -16.71 5.01 0.03
C PHE A 579 -16.16 3.74 0.69
N PHE A 580 -15.77 3.85 1.97
CA PHE A 580 -15.34 2.69 2.75
C PHE A 580 -16.50 1.84 3.30
N ASP A 581 -17.72 2.33 3.17
CA ASP A 581 -18.93 1.70 3.67
C ASP A 581 -19.86 1.36 2.49
N SER A 582 -20.25 0.09 2.39
CA SER A 582 -21.15 -0.40 1.34
C SER A 582 -22.58 0.13 1.49
N GLU A 583 -22.99 0.64 2.66
CA GLU A 583 -24.30 1.28 2.85
C GLU A 583 -24.47 2.43 1.85
N VAL A 584 -23.43 3.25 1.60
CA VAL A 584 -23.51 4.40 0.69
C VAL A 584 -23.64 3.98 -0.78
N GLU A 585 -22.95 2.92 -1.20
CA GLU A 585 -23.09 2.36 -2.55
C GLU A 585 -24.50 1.83 -2.77
N LEU A 586 -25.06 1.12 -1.78
CA LEU A 586 -26.44 0.61 -1.82
C LEU A 586 -27.47 1.75 -1.86
N MET A 587 -27.27 2.82 -1.07
CA MET A 587 -28.10 4.03 -1.13
C MET A 587 -28.05 4.69 -2.52
N ALA A 588 -26.87 4.73 -3.16
CA ALA A 588 -26.68 5.28 -4.50
C ALA A 588 -27.38 4.43 -5.58
N LEU A 589 -27.26 3.09 -5.52
CA LEU A 589 -27.94 2.16 -6.43
C LEU A 589 -29.47 2.26 -6.34
N ARG A 590 -30.00 2.50 -5.14
CA ARG A 590 -31.43 2.77 -4.88
C ARG A 590 -31.88 4.18 -5.26
N ARG A 591 -30.95 5.06 -5.63
CA ARG A 591 -31.19 6.51 -5.85
C ARG A 591 -31.90 7.17 -4.66
N GLU A 592 -31.52 6.80 -3.44
CA GLU A 592 -32.11 7.38 -2.23
C GLU A 592 -31.90 8.90 -2.21
N SER A 593 -32.96 9.66 -1.92
CA SER A 593 -32.88 11.11 -1.90
C SER A 593 -32.21 11.58 -0.61
N LEU A 594 -30.90 11.80 -0.68
CA LEU A 594 -30.06 12.33 0.41
C LEU A 594 -30.57 13.68 0.96
N SER A 595 -31.25 14.47 0.13
CA SER A 595 -31.77 15.79 0.50
C SER A 595 -33.20 15.97 0.01
N THR A 596 -34.16 15.87 0.94
CA THR A 596 -35.60 15.98 0.66
C THR A 596 -36.24 17.22 1.27
N ASN A 597 -35.79 17.66 2.45
CA ASN A 597 -36.38 18.77 3.20
C ASN A 597 -35.38 19.34 4.23
N ARG A 598 -35.79 20.33 5.03
CA ARG A 598 -34.89 20.97 6.04
C ARG A 598 -34.48 20.06 7.22
N SER A 599 -35.16 18.94 7.44
CA SER A 599 -34.86 17.95 8.49
C SER A 599 -34.12 16.71 7.98
N THR A 600 -34.03 16.53 6.66
CA THR A 600 -33.38 15.40 5.98
C THR A 600 -32.56 15.92 4.79
N PHE A 601 -31.26 16.10 5.01
CA PHE A 601 -30.30 16.64 4.05
C PHE A 601 -28.91 16.04 4.26
N ALA A 602 -28.08 16.10 3.21
CA ALA A 602 -26.68 15.70 3.28
C ALA A 602 -25.72 16.83 2.92
N ILE A 603 -24.55 16.82 3.55
CA ILE A 603 -23.41 17.69 3.24
C ILE A 603 -22.15 16.85 3.03
N LEU A 604 -21.26 17.33 2.17
CA LEU A 604 -19.93 16.75 1.97
C LEU A 604 -18.88 17.70 2.56
N ILE A 605 -18.03 17.18 3.44
CA ILE A 605 -16.98 17.94 4.12
C ILE A 605 -15.63 17.56 3.51
N ASP A 606 -14.88 18.56 3.09
CA ASP A 606 -13.48 18.44 2.66
C ASP A 606 -12.58 19.16 3.68
N SER A 607 -11.78 18.36 4.39
CA SER A 607 -10.77 18.84 5.35
C SER A 607 -9.35 18.85 4.77
N ASN A 608 -9.17 18.61 3.46
CA ASN A 608 -7.87 18.57 2.78
C ASN A 608 -6.87 17.57 3.40
N VAL A 609 -7.37 16.43 3.91
CA VAL A 609 -6.55 15.36 4.49
C VAL A 609 -6.19 14.35 3.41
N MET A 610 -4.91 14.27 3.04
CA MET A 610 -4.43 13.37 1.97
C MET A 610 -4.29 11.92 2.49
N TYR A 611 -5.37 11.15 2.41
CA TYR A 611 -5.45 9.76 2.92
C TYR A 611 -4.37 8.85 2.33
N GLU A 612 -4.28 8.79 0.99
CA GLU A 612 -3.44 7.82 0.28
C GLU A 612 -1.93 8.05 0.53
N ALA A 613 -1.52 9.26 0.91
CA ALA A 613 -0.13 9.56 1.26
C ALA A 613 0.30 8.94 2.61
N THR A 614 -0.63 8.81 3.57
CA THR A 614 -0.37 8.34 4.94
C THR A 614 -0.80 6.89 5.14
N ARG A 615 -1.84 6.45 4.42
CA ARG A 615 -2.41 5.10 4.46
C ARG A 615 -1.34 4.00 4.47
N HIS A 616 -0.47 3.98 3.46
CA HIS A 616 0.53 2.92 3.29
C HIS A 616 1.57 2.89 4.42
N VAL A 617 1.88 4.05 5.01
CA VAL A 617 2.76 4.14 6.19
C VAL A 617 2.08 3.48 7.40
N LEU A 618 0.81 3.78 7.64
CA LEU A 618 0.02 3.19 8.72
C LEU A 618 -0.18 1.68 8.52
N GLU A 619 -0.56 1.23 7.32
CA GLU A 619 -0.66 -0.19 6.95
C GLU A 619 0.67 -0.93 7.21
N LYS A 620 1.81 -0.30 6.88
CA LYS A 620 3.13 -0.88 7.09
C LYS A 620 3.54 -0.94 8.57
N LEU A 621 3.29 0.12 9.36
CA LEU A 621 3.54 0.11 10.81
C LEU A 621 2.69 -0.96 11.51
N GLN A 622 1.43 -1.12 11.10
CA GLN A 622 0.49 -2.10 11.65
C GLN A 622 0.83 -3.57 11.34
N THR A 623 1.50 -3.83 10.21
CA THR A 623 1.79 -5.19 9.71
C THR A 623 3.23 -5.65 9.96
N THR A 624 4.14 -4.77 10.37
CA THR A 624 5.55 -5.10 10.55
C THR A 624 5.80 -5.75 11.92
N GLU A 625 6.48 -6.91 11.93
CA GLU A 625 6.97 -7.53 13.16
C GLU A 625 8.05 -6.63 13.80
N PRO A 626 7.91 -6.18 15.06
CA PRO A 626 8.79 -5.13 15.61
C PRO A 626 10.27 -5.50 15.68
N LEU A 627 10.57 -6.80 15.87
CA LEU A 627 11.93 -7.33 15.89
C LEU A 627 12.54 -7.47 14.48
N ASP A 628 11.74 -7.27 13.42
CA ASP A 628 12.22 -7.37 12.04
C ASP A 628 12.81 -6.08 11.47
N ILE A 629 12.56 -4.95 12.13
CA ILE A 629 13.11 -3.65 11.76
C ILE A 629 14.62 -3.63 12.04
N PRO A 630 15.48 -3.38 11.03
CA PRO A 630 16.91 -3.19 11.22
C PRO A 630 17.22 -2.06 12.21
N PHE A 631 18.42 -2.10 12.79
CA PHE A 631 18.93 -1.01 13.65
C PHE A 631 18.12 -0.75 14.94
N SER A 632 17.27 -1.69 15.35
CA SER A 632 16.43 -1.61 16.55
C SER A 632 17.20 -1.23 17.83
N GLN A 633 18.46 -1.68 17.97
CA GLN A 633 19.35 -1.32 19.09
C GLN A 633 19.66 0.19 19.19
N TYR A 634 19.58 0.94 18.10
CA TYR A 634 19.72 2.40 18.08
C TYR A 634 18.35 3.10 18.04
N ILE A 635 17.40 2.56 17.25
CA ILE A 635 16.08 3.18 17.04
C ILE A 635 15.22 3.13 18.31
N ALA A 636 15.08 1.98 18.97
CA ALA A 636 14.23 1.81 20.16
C ALA A 636 14.81 2.45 21.42
N ASN A 637 16.10 2.77 21.43
CA ASN A 637 16.78 3.29 22.61
C ASN A 637 16.41 4.77 22.83
N ASN A 638 15.66 5.04 23.89
CA ASN A 638 15.26 6.38 24.28
C ASN A 638 16.20 7.03 25.31
N GLY A 639 17.32 6.39 25.63
CA GLY A 639 18.41 6.95 26.45
C GLY A 639 19.58 7.47 25.61
N SER A 640 20.71 7.71 26.28
CA SER A 640 21.97 8.09 25.61
C SER A 640 22.54 6.93 24.79
N LEU A 641 22.94 7.23 23.56
CA LEU A 641 23.69 6.37 22.62
C LEU A 641 25.20 6.63 22.69
N ARG A 642 25.67 7.51 23.58
CA ARG A 642 27.08 7.83 23.75
C ARG A 642 27.88 6.61 24.24
N GLY A 643 28.88 6.24 23.47
CA GLY A 643 29.72 5.07 23.74
C GLY A 643 29.10 3.74 23.31
N VAL A 644 27.96 3.75 22.62
CA VAL A 644 27.48 2.56 21.90
C VAL A 644 28.40 2.30 20.71
N ASP A 645 28.87 1.06 20.60
CA ASP A 645 29.74 0.63 19.51
C ASP A 645 28.94 0.55 18.19
N LEU A 646 29.16 1.53 17.31
CA LEU A 646 28.53 1.59 15.99
C LEU A 646 29.22 0.58 15.06
N ARG A 647 28.56 -0.55 14.85
CA ARG A 647 29.08 -1.63 14.00
C ARG A 647 29.19 -1.16 12.54
N PRO A 648 30.16 -1.67 11.76
CA PRO A 648 30.15 -1.49 10.32
C PRO A 648 28.98 -2.22 9.63
N PRO A 649 28.57 -1.81 8.42
CA PRO A 649 27.55 -2.52 7.65
C PRO A 649 27.89 -4.01 7.50
N ARG A 650 26.91 -4.91 7.66
CA ARG A 650 27.15 -6.37 7.59
C ARG A 650 27.91 -6.78 6.33
N TYR A 651 27.55 -6.22 5.17
CA TYR A 651 28.24 -6.44 3.90
C TYR A 651 29.72 -6.05 3.89
N ALA A 652 30.09 -4.99 4.62
CA ALA A 652 31.45 -4.48 4.66
C ALA A 652 32.38 -5.39 5.50
N THR A 653 31.81 -6.21 6.38
CA THR A 653 32.52 -7.21 7.18
C THR A 653 32.65 -8.58 6.52
N ALA A 654 32.16 -8.73 5.28
CA ALA A 654 32.25 -10.00 4.55
C ALA A 654 33.71 -10.35 4.20
N PRO A 655 34.17 -11.60 4.37
CA PRO A 655 35.53 -11.99 4.05
C PRO A 655 35.93 -11.63 2.61
N GLY A 656 37.02 -10.86 2.47
CA GLY A 656 37.55 -10.41 1.17
C GLY A 656 36.91 -9.15 0.60
N PHE A 657 35.86 -8.59 1.22
CA PHE A 657 35.24 -7.35 0.76
C PHE A 657 36.15 -6.13 1.01
N LYS A 658 36.19 -5.20 0.05
CA LYS A 658 36.86 -3.90 0.15
C LYS A 658 36.04 -2.83 -0.58
N PHE A 659 36.10 -1.59 -0.10
CA PHE A 659 35.51 -0.47 -0.81
C PHE A 659 36.47 0.07 -1.88
N ASP A 660 35.98 0.27 -3.09
CA ASP A 660 36.73 0.93 -4.16
C ASP A 660 36.67 2.46 -4.00
N LEU A 661 37.80 3.05 -3.59
CA LEU A 661 37.96 4.49 -3.40
C LEU A 661 38.62 5.19 -4.60
N ASP A 662 39.20 4.45 -5.56
CA ASP A 662 39.91 5.07 -6.69
C ASP A 662 38.94 5.75 -7.66
N CYS A 663 37.65 5.36 -7.63
CA CYS A 663 36.57 6.08 -8.30
C CYS A 663 36.41 7.56 -7.86
N LEU A 664 37.04 7.99 -6.77
CA LEU A 664 37.06 9.39 -6.29
C LEU A 664 38.33 10.16 -6.66
N ASN A 665 39.30 9.52 -7.32
CA ASN A 665 40.53 10.14 -7.80
C ASN A 665 40.21 11.20 -8.86
N TYR A 666 40.61 12.45 -8.63
CA TYR A 666 40.33 13.53 -9.56
C TYR A 666 41.35 13.61 -10.70
N ASP A 667 42.57 13.11 -10.49
CA ASP A 667 43.73 13.42 -11.34
C ASP A 667 43.99 12.36 -12.43
N SER A 668 43.07 11.41 -12.60
CA SER A 668 43.20 10.28 -13.55
C SER A 668 43.34 10.71 -15.03
N GLU A 669 42.95 11.94 -15.37
CA GLU A 669 43.13 12.51 -16.71
C GLU A 669 44.48 13.27 -16.87
N LEU A 670 45.20 13.56 -15.78
CA LEU A 670 46.35 14.48 -15.74
C LEU A 670 47.66 13.84 -15.24
N ARG A 671 47.94 12.59 -15.66
CA ARG A 671 49.29 11.99 -15.69
C ARG A 671 50.06 11.98 -14.35
N HIS A 672 49.40 11.61 -13.26
CA HIS A 672 50.08 11.16 -12.04
C HIS A 672 49.76 9.69 -11.77
N GLU A 673 50.78 8.90 -11.41
CA GLU A 673 50.73 7.43 -11.26
C GLU A 673 50.16 6.98 -9.90
N GLU A 674 49.58 7.90 -9.11
CA GLU A 674 49.07 7.60 -7.77
C GLU A 674 47.57 7.28 -7.80
N SER A 675 47.23 6.02 -7.54
CA SER A 675 45.86 5.57 -7.27
C SER A 675 45.52 5.60 -5.77
N ILE A 676 44.23 5.55 -5.45
CA ILE A 676 43.73 5.44 -4.07
C ILE A 676 43.54 3.95 -3.74
N GLU A 677 44.05 3.49 -2.60
CA GLU A 677 43.94 2.10 -2.20
C GLU A 677 42.50 1.73 -1.77
N SER A 678 42.07 0.51 -2.11
CA SER A 678 40.76 0.00 -1.70
C SER A 678 40.68 -0.21 -0.18
N LEU A 679 39.68 0.39 0.46
CA LEU A 679 39.52 0.36 1.92
C LEU A 679 38.96 -0.98 2.40
N ASP A 680 39.82 -1.76 3.07
CA ASP A 680 39.45 -2.92 3.88
C ASP A 680 39.23 -2.48 5.34
N ILE A 681 37.97 -2.42 5.77
CA ILE A 681 37.62 -1.96 7.13
C ILE A 681 38.06 -2.94 8.24
N THR A 682 38.47 -4.16 7.90
CA THR A 682 38.96 -5.15 8.88
C THR A 682 40.44 -4.98 9.19
N GLN A 683 41.17 -4.18 8.40
CA GLN A 683 42.60 -3.92 8.57
C GLN A 683 42.86 -2.70 9.45
N ALA A 684 43.68 -2.89 10.49
CA ALA A 684 44.08 -1.82 11.39
C ALA A 684 44.88 -0.73 10.64
N GLY A 685 44.45 0.53 10.78
CA GLY A 685 45.10 1.69 10.14
C GLY A 685 44.60 2.03 8.73
N ALA A 686 43.85 1.15 8.05
CA ALA A 686 43.39 1.39 6.68
C ALA A 686 42.52 2.64 6.52
N ILE A 687 41.69 2.97 7.52
CA ILE A 687 40.84 4.18 7.53
C ILE A 687 41.69 5.46 7.54
N GLU A 688 42.82 5.46 8.24
CA GLU A 688 43.70 6.63 8.35
C GLU A 688 44.55 6.81 7.08
N LEU A 689 44.99 5.71 6.47
CA LEU A 689 45.63 5.74 5.15
C LEU A 689 44.65 6.25 4.06
N ALA A 690 43.41 5.74 4.04
CA ALA A 690 42.37 6.20 3.13
C ALA A 690 42.07 7.70 3.30
N ARG A 691 42.01 8.21 4.55
CA ARG A 691 41.86 9.64 4.86
C ARG A 691 42.97 10.48 4.23
N GLN A 692 44.22 10.06 4.38
CA GLN A 692 45.39 10.79 3.86
C GLN A 692 45.42 10.78 2.33
N GLN A 693 45.15 9.64 1.69
CA GLN A 693 45.06 9.53 0.23
C GLN A 693 43.91 10.37 -0.34
N LEU A 694 42.70 10.27 0.21
CA LEU A 694 41.54 11.06 -0.21
C LEU A 694 41.77 12.57 -0.08
N SER A 695 42.45 13.02 0.98
CA SER A 695 42.74 14.45 1.21
C SER A 695 43.75 15.02 0.21
N ARG A 696 44.52 14.16 -0.47
CA ARG A 696 45.51 14.54 -1.49
C ARG A 696 44.99 14.38 -2.92
N LEU A 697 44.22 13.35 -3.19
CA LEU A 697 43.88 12.89 -4.56
C LEU A 697 42.40 13.09 -4.95
N SER A 698 41.52 13.46 -4.01
CA SER A 698 40.08 13.69 -4.30
C SER A 698 39.69 15.17 -4.26
N LYS A 699 38.50 15.49 -4.79
CA LYS A 699 37.88 16.84 -4.70
C LYS A 699 37.14 17.11 -3.38
N LEU A 700 37.11 16.16 -2.46
CA LEU A 700 36.37 16.27 -1.21
C LEU A 700 37.14 17.17 -0.22
N ASP A 701 36.43 18.08 0.46
CA ASP A 701 37.04 18.78 1.60
C ASP A 701 37.16 17.85 2.82
N PRO A 702 38.02 18.16 3.82
CA PRO A 702 38.27 17.27 4.95
C PRO A 702 37.00 16.83 5.70
N SER A 703 36.00 17.70 5.80
CA SER A 703 34.74 17.39 6.47
C SER A 703 33.85 16.45 5.65
N GLN A 704 33.92 16.53 4.32
CA GLN A 704 33.27 15.60 3.40
C GLN A 704 33.97 14.23 3.40
N ILE A 705 35.30 14.19 3.52
CA ILE A 705 36.08 12.94 3.67
C ILE A 705 35.71 12.25 4.98
N ASP A 706 35.64 12.99 6.08
CA ASP A 706 35.15 12.46 7.38
C ASP A 706 33.74 11.87 7.26
N ALA A 707 32.81 12.59 6.62
CA ALA A 707 31.45 12.13 6.42
C ALA A 707 31.37 10.87 5.55
N LEU A 708 32.18 10.78 4.50
CA LEU A 708 32.31 9.58 3.65
C LEU A 708 32.85 8.39 4.45
N LEU A 709 34.03 8.51 5.08
CA LEU A 709 34.67 7.40 5.80
C LEU A 709 33.83 6.93 6.99
N ASN A 710 33.20 7.85 7.73
CA ASN A 710 32.25 7.51 8.80
C ASN A 710 31.03 6.77 8.26
N THR A 711 30.60 7.03 7.03
CA THR A 711 29.49 6.31 6.40
C THR A 711 29.91 4.91 5.95
N LEU A 712 31.08 4.74 5.34
CA LEU A 712 31.57 3.42 4.93
C LEU A 712 31.84 2.47 6.13
N THR A 713 32.02 3.02 7.33
CA THR A 713 32.43 2.29 8.54
C THR A 713 31.31 2.11 9.58
N ARG A 714 30.09 2.62 9.36
CA ARG A 714 28.97 2.56 10.32
C ARG A 714 27.68 2.11 9.64
N GLU A 715 26.96 1.16 10.25
CA GLU A 715 25.69 0.64 9.72
C GLU A 715 24.54 1.67 9.80
N VAL A 716 24.66 2.68 10.67
CA VAL A 716 23.82 3.88 10.68
C VAL A 716 24.72 5.12 10.62
N SER A 717 24.56 5.94 9.59
CA SER A 717 25.31 7.18 9.40
C SER A 717 24.37 8.40 9.36
N LEU A 718 24.68 9.42 10.15
CA LEU A 718 24.03 10.73 10.12
C LEU A 718 25.00 11.78 9.57
N ILE A 719 24.60 12.48 8.50
CA ILE A 719 25.38 13.57 7.88
C ILE A 719 24.59 14.87 7.92
N GLN A 720 25.03 15.82 8.75
CA GLN A 720 24.51 17.20 8.78
C GLN A 720 25.21 18.06 7.73
N GLY A 721 24.44 18.67 6.83
CA GLY A 721 24.94 19.64 5.87
C GLY A 721 24.20 20.98 5.91
N PRO A 722 24.83 22.01 6.53
CA PRO A 722 24.38 23.40 6.49
C PRO A 722 24.20 23.94 5.05
N PRO A 723 23.51 25.07 4.87
CA PRO A 723 23.26 25.64 3.55
C PRO A 723 24.54 25.84 2.73
N GLY A 724 24.59 25.30 1.52
CA GLY A 724 25.71 25.48 0.59
C GLY A 724 26.94 24.59 0.83
N THR A 725 26.94 23.70 1.81
CA THR A 725 28.11 22.84 2.16
C THR A 725 28.29 21.60 1.27
N GLY A 726 27.32 21.32 0.39
CA GLY A 726 27.42 20.25 -0.61
C GLY A 726 26.72 18.93 -0.28
N LYS A 727 25.63 18.92 0.53
CA LYS A 727 24.85 17.70 0.86
C LYS A 727 24.68 16.71 -0.30
N SER A 728 24.01 17.13 -1.38
CA SER A 728 23.74 16.26 -2.53
C SER A 728 25.02 15.86 -3.29
N PHE A 729 26.08 16.68 -3.23
CA PHE A 729 27.39 16.32 -3.78
C PHE A 729 28.05 15.20 -2.96
N THR A 730 28.08 15.32 -1.62
CA THR A 730 28.56 14.26 -0.72
C THR A 730 27.72 12.97 -0.87
N ALA A 731 26.39 13.09 -0.96
CA ALA A 731 25.50 11.96 -1.22
C ALA A 731 25.84 11.23 -2.53
N LYS A 732 26.04 11.98 -3.61
CA LYS A 732 26.42 11.46 -4.93
C LYS A 732 27.79 10.78 -4.92
N GLU A 733 28.80 11.33 -4.24
CA GLU A 733 30.12 10.68 -4.15
C GLU A 733 30.11 9.45 -3.23
N ILE A 734 29.27 9.41 -2.19
CA ILE A 734 28.98 8.18 -1.41
C ILE A 734 28.36 7.10 -2.33
N LEU A 735 27.36 7.46 -3.14
CA LEU A 735 26.75 6.54 -4.12
C LEU A 735 27.80 6.01 -5.11
N ARG A 736 28.74 6.85 -5.59
CA ARG A 736 29.82 6.41 -6.48
C ARG A 736 30.65 5.29 -5.87
N VAL A 737 31.15 5.47 -4.64
CA VAL A 737 31.94 4.45 -3.93
C VAL A 737 31.12 3.17 -3.73
N LEU A 738 29.85 3.28 -3.32
CA LEU A 738 29.00 2.10 -3.12
C LEU A 738 28.79 1.32 -4.41
N PHE A 739 28.54 1.99 -5.54
CA PHE A 739 28.37 1.33 -6.84
C PHE A 739 29.67 0.75 -7.39
N ALA A 740 30.81 1.44 -7.26
CA ALA A 740 32.12 0.92 -7.61
C ALA A 740 32.46 -0.35 -6.80
N SER A 741 32.08 -0.36 -5.51
CA SER A 741 32.21 -1.51 -4.61
C SER A 741 31.15 -2.61 -4.82
N GLY A 742 30.36 -2.55 -5.91
CA GLY A 742 29.37 -3.56 -6.26
C GLY A 742 28.11 -3.61 -5.39
N ILE A 743 27.85 -2.59 -4.56
CA ILE A 743 26.68 -2.54 -3.66
C ILE A 743 25.44 -2.05 -4.41
N LYS A 744 24.50 -2.96 -4.64
CA LYS A 744 23.22 -2.70 -5.31
C LYS A 744 22.17 -3.80 -5.05
N PRO A 745 20.87 -3.53 -5.25
CA PRO A 745 20.27 -2.21 -5.50
C PRO A 745 20.33 -1.32 -4.26
N ILE A 746 20.42 0.00 -4.49
CA ILE A 746 20.31 1.05 -3.45
C ILE A 746 18.94 1.70 -3.58
N VAL A 747 18.26 1.91 -2.44
CA VAL A 747 17.03 2.71 -2.39
C VAL A 747 17.35 4.11 -1.88
N LEU A 748 16.94 5.11 -2.64
CA LEU A 748 17.00 6.52 -2.29
C LEU A 748 15.59 7.04 -2.03
N ILE A 749 15.33 7.52 -0.81
CA ILE A 749 14.08 8.19 -0.43
C ILE A 749 14.31 9.67 -0.15
N SER A 750 13.37 10.52 -0.55
CA SER A 750 13.38 11.97 -0.27
C SER A 750 11.96 12.45 0.07
N PHE A 751 11.83 13.56 0.79
CA PHE A 751 10.50 14.12 1.09
C PHE A 751 9.84 14.73 -0.15
N THR A 752 10.61 15.40 -1.01
CA THR A 752 10.09 16.13 -2.18
C THR A 752 10.55 15.52 -3.50
N ASN A 753 9.71 15.63 -4.54
CA ASN A 753 10.11 15.25 -5.91
C ASN A 753 11.30 16.09 -6.42
N HIS A 754 11.38 17.37 -6.05
CA HIS A 754 12.47 18.24 -6.51
C HIS A 754 13.84 17.81 -5.98
N ALA A 755 13.94 17.50 -4.68
CA ALA A 755 15.19 17.06 -4.08
C ALA A 755 15.64 15.71 -4.69
N LEU A 756 14.70 14.75 -4.77
CA LEU A 756 14.92 13.47 -5.45
C LEU A 756 15.44 13.65 -6.88
N ASP A 757 14.74 14.46 -7.69
CA ASP A 757 15.08 14.63 -9.11
C ASP A 757 16.42 15.33 -9.30
N HIS A 758 16.76 16.30 -8.44
CA HIS A 758 18.06 16.94 -8.43
C HIS A 758 19.20 15.95 -8.09
N LEU A 759 19.01 15.07 -7.11
CA LEU A 759 20.02 14.06 -6.77
C LEU A 759 20.13 13.00 -7.88
N LEU A 760 19.02 12.50 -8.42
CA LEU A 760 19.02 11.56 -9.56
C LEU A 760 19.67 12.16 -10.82
N ALA A 761 19.36 13.42 -11.14
CA ALA A 761 20.03 14.16 -12.22
C ALA A 761 21.55 14.23 -11.99
N SER A 762 22.00 14.54 -10.77
CA SER A 762 23.43 14.61 -10.46
C SER A 762 24.16 13.26 -10.57
N VAL A 763 23.46 12.13 -10.40
CA VAL A 763 23.99 10.77 -10.61
C VAL A 763 24.13 10.45 -12.10
N LEU A 764 23.16 10.88 -12.91
CA LEU A 764 23.19 10.77 -14.38
C LEU A 764 24.29 11.67 -14.99
N ASP A 765 24.37 12.94 -14.57
CA ASP A 765 25.35 13.93 -15.03
C ASP A 765 26.80 13.54 -14.68
N ALA A 766 26.98 12.74 -13.62
CA ALA A 766 28.27 12.20 -13.19
C ALA A 766 28.57 10.79 -13.75
N GLU A 767 27.72 10.29 -14.66
CA GLU A 767 27.77 8.98 -15.33
C GLU A 767 27.96 7.76 -14.40
N ILE A 768 27.49 7.84 -13.15
CA ILE A 768 27.71 6.81 -12.13
C ILE A 768 26.93 5.53 -12.46
N THR A 769 25.68 5.66 -12.89
CA THR A 769 24.90 4.57 -13.49
C THR A 769 23.78 5.14 -14.36
N ARG A 770 23.38 4.37 -15.38
CA ARG A 770 22.17 4.63 -16.19
C ARG A 770 21.03 3.66 -15.87
N LYS A 771 21.22 2.71 -14.93
CA LYS A 771 20.18 1.76 -14.48
C LYS A 771 19.41 2.32 -13.30
N ILE A 772 18.76 3.45 -13.52
CA ILE A 772 17.96 4.15 -12.52
C ILE A 772 16.48 3.83 -12.76
N VAL A 773 15.72 3.59 -11.69
CA VAL A 773 14.25 3.59 -11.74
C VAL A 773 13.72 4.63 -10.76
N ARG A 774 12.93 5.58 -11.28
CA ARG A 774 12.25 6.61 -10.50
C ARG A 774 10.79 6.20 -10.30
N LEU A 775 10.34 6.18 -9.05
CA LEU A 775 8.97 5.87 -8.66
C LEU A 775 8.17 7.16 -8.47
N GLY A 776 6.93 7.17 -8.94
CA GLY A 776 6.06 8.35 -9.00
C GLY A 776 5.86 8.90 -10.41
N SER A 777 4.73 9.57 -10.65
CA SER A 777 4.27 9.98 -11.98
C SER A 777 4.66 11.41 -12.40
N ARG A 778 5.17 12.24 -11.47
CA ARG A 778 5.44 13.67 -11.70
C ARG A 778 6.92 13.98 -11.57
N SER A 779 7.58 14.25 -12.70
CA SER A 779 8.95 14.78 -12.79
C SER A 779 8.92 16.21 -13.34
N SER A 780 9.78 17.10 -12.84
CA SER A 780 10.04 18.38 -13.51
C SER A 780 11.25 18.32 -14.47
N ASP A 781 12.19 17.38 -14.26
CA ASP A 781 13.29 17.14 -15.21
C ASP A 781 12.85 16.10 -16.26
N PRO A 782 12.83 16.44 -17.57
CA PRO A 782 12.47 15.50 -18.64
C PRO A 782 13.41 14.28 -18.74
N ARG A 783 14.68 14.42 -18.34
CA ARG A 783 15.67 13.33 -18.37
C ARG A 783 15.32 12.29 -17.32
N VAL A 784 15.03 12.73 -16.09
CA VAL A 784 14.58 11.86 -14.99
C VAL A 784 13.19 11.27 -15.28
N MET A 785 12.34 11.99 -16.02
CA MET A 785 11.03 11.48 -16.46
C MET A 785 11.16 10.22 -17.35
N GLY A 786 12.21 10.10 -18.16
CA GLY A 786 12.50 8.90 -18.96
C GLY A 786 12.75 7.65 -18.12
N PHE A 787 13.24 7.81 -16.88
CA PHE A 787 13.49 6.73 -15.93
C PHE A 787 12.30 6.44 -15.01
N THR A 788 11.13 7.04 -15.24
CA THR A 788 9.91 6.69 -14.48
C THR A 788 9.48 5.27 -14.82
N LEU A 789 9.01 4.52 -13.81
CA LEU A 789 8.58 3.12 -13.99
C LEU A 789 7.55 2.95 -15.13
N ASN A 790 6.59 3.86 -15.23
CA ASN A 790 5.55 3.86 -16.28
C ASN A 790 6.10 4.13 -17.69
N ASN A 791 7.18 4.90 -17.84
CA ASN A 791 7.79 5.13 -19.15
C ASN A 791 8.69 3.94 -19.54
N LEU A 792 9.42 3.38 -18.58
CA LEU A 792 10.14 2.12 -18.76
C LEU A 792 9.20 0.93 -19.05
N GLU A 793 7.93 1.02 -18.65
CA GLU A 793 6.90 0.02 -18.99
C GLU A 793 6.64 -0.11 -20.50
N ASN A 794 6.90 0.93 -21.32
CA ASN A 794 6.53 0.97 -22.74
C ASN A 794 7.67 0.68 -23.75
N VAL A 795 8.88 0.28 -23.31
CA VAL A 795 10.11 0.35 -24.14
C VAL A 795 10.73 -1.02 -24.51
N ASP A 796 10.40 -2.12 -23.83
CA ASP A 796 11.04 -3.43 -24.03
C ASP A 796 10.10 -4.51 -24.61
N ASP A 797 10.52 -5.15 -25.71
CA ASP A 797 9.78 -6.24 -26.39
C ASP A 797 9.86 -7.62 -25.68
N ASP A 798 10.71 -7.80 -24.66
CA ASP A 798 10.97 -9.11 -24.01
C ASP A 798 9.81 -9.63 -23.11
N ILE A 799 8.64 -8.98 -23.12
CA ILE A 799 7.53 -9.20 -22.18
C ILE A 799 6.50 -10.23 -22.68
N LEU A 800 6.62 -10.70 -23.93
CA LEU A 800 5.66 -11.52 -24.68
C LEU A 800 5.09 -12.77 -23.95
N ILE A 801 5.83 -13.35 -22.99
CA ILE A 801 5.34 -14.50 -22.19
C ILE A 801 4.33 -14.06 -21.13
N PHE A 802 4.51 -12.89 -20.53
CA PHE A 802 3.64 -12.37 -19.46
C PHE A 802 2.51 -11.51 -19.99
N ASP A 803 2.63 -10.89 -21.16
CA ASP A 803 1.52 -10.22 -21.85
C ASP A 803 0.30 -11.13 -21.95
N ASN A 804 0.46 -12.41 -22.29
CA ASN A 804 -0.67 -13.34 -22.38
C ASN A 804 -1.37 -13.57 -21.03
N SER A 805 -0.63 -13.51 -19.91
CA SER A 805 -1.21 -13.67 -18.56
C SER A 805 -1.82 -12.36 -18.05
N ILE A 806 -1.16 -11.23 -18.31
CA ILE A 806 -1.66 -9.88 -17.98
C ILE A 806 -2.93 -9.61 -18.79
N ASN A 807 -2.90 -9.81 -20.11
CA ASN A 807 -4.06 -9.64 -20.99
C ASN A 807 -5.20 -10.60 -20.62
N ARG A 808 -4.92 -11.82 -20.16
CA ARG A 808 -5.96 -12.74 -19.65
C ARG A 808 -6.61 -12.21 -18.38
N GLN A 809 -5.84 -11.80 -17.36
CA GLN A 809 -6.44 -11.26 -16.13
C GLN A 809 -7.12 -9.92 -16.36
N TYR A 810 -6.56 -9.07 -17.22
CA TYR A 810 -7.17 -7.82 -17.67
C TYR A 810 -8.48 -8.07 -18.42
N ALA A 811 -8.56 -9.10 -19.27
CA ALA A 811 -9.79 -9.49 -19.93
C ALA A 811 -10.85 -9.99 -18.93
N ILE A 812 -10.48 -10.85 -17.96
CA ILE A 812 -11.39 -11.32 -16.90
C ILE A 812 -11.92 -10.13 -16.08
N MET A 813 -11.01 -9.27 -15.58
CA MET A 813 -11.35 -8.05 -14.87
C MET A 813 -12.29 -7.17 -15.69
N LYS A 814 -12.03 -6.97 -16.99
CA LYS A 814 -12.83 -6.11 -17.87
C LYS A 814 -14.18 -6.72 -18.26
N THR A 815 -14.30 -8.05 -18.30
CA THR A 815 -15.60 -8.74 -18.45
C THR A 815 -16.45 -8.51 -17.21
N LEU A 816 -15.90 -8.72 -16.02
CA LEU A 816 -16.59 -8.46 -14.74
C LEU A 816 -16.92 -6.97 -14.56
N GLU A 817 -16.05 -6.05 -15.00
CA GLU A 817 -16.31 -4.60 -15.04
C GLU A 817 -17.50 -4.27 -15.94
N ALA A 818 -17.64 -4.94 -17.09
CA ALA A 818 -18.75 -4.75 -18.01
C ALA A 818 -20.06 -5.34 -17.46
N GLU A 819 -20.02 -6.51 -16.82
CA GLU A 819 -21.18 -7.13 -16.14
C GLU A 819 -21.66 -6.27 -14.96
N LEU A 820 -20.73 -5.75 -14.15
CA LEU A 820 -21.06 -4.87 -13.03
C LEU A 820 -21.65 -3.54 -13.51
N ASN A 821 -21.07 -2.93 -14.54
CA ASN A 821 -21.62 -1.73 -15.18
C ASN A 821 -22.95 -1.99 -15.94
N ALA A 822 -23.27 -3.24 -16.29
CA ALA A 822 -24.55 -3.62 -16.91
C ALA A 822 -25.68 -3.81 -15.89
N MET A 823 -25.40 -4.26 -14.66
CA MET A 823 -26.40 -4.34 -13.59
C MET A 823 -26.75 -2.97 -12.97
N ILE A 824 -25.84 -1.98 -13.00
CA ILE A 824 -26.09 -0.64 -12.43
C ILE A 824 -27.31 0.08 -13.07
N PRO A 825 -27.53 0.02 -14.41
CA PRO A 825 -28.76 0.54 -15.02
C PRO A 825 -30.05 -0.22 -14.69
N GLU A 826 -30.00 -1.50 -14.32
CA GLU A 826 -31.22 -2.32 -14.08
C GLU A 826 -32.00 -1.85 -12.84
N THR A 827 -31.34 -1.20 -11.87
CA THR A 827 -32.02 -0.58 -10.71
C THR A 827 -32.69 0.76 -11.03
N ALA A 828 -32.39 1.37 -12.18
CA ALA A 828 -32.69 2.78 -12.44
C ALA A 828 -34.17 3.08 -12.74
N GLN A 829 -34.98 2.05 -13.00
CA GLN A 829 -36.42 2.15 -13.22
C GLN A 829 -37.12 0.96 -12.57
N PRO A 830 -38.04 1.16 -11.61
CA PRO A 830 -39.17 0.26 -11.50
C PRO A 830 -40.00 0.42 -12.78
N GLN A 831 -39.68 -0.35 -13.81
CA GLN A 831 -40.65 -0.64 -14.86
C GLN A 831 -41.88 -1.22 -14.13
N GLY A 832 -43.07 -0.69 -14.42
CA GLY A 832 -44.26 -1.13 -13.71
C GLY A 832 -44.43 -2.64 -13.90
N LEU A 833 -44.48 -3.38 -12.79
CA LEU A 833 -44.49 -4.85 -12.75
C LEU A 833 -45.41 -5.41 -13.84
N SER A 834 -44.88 -6.33 -14.65
CA SER A 834 -45.67 -7.02 -15.64
C SER A 834 -46.69 -7.95 -14.97
N TRP A 835 -47.77 -8.27 -15.68
CA TRP A 835 -48.71 -9.27 -15.18
C TRP A 835 -48.04 -10.63 -14.99
N GLN A 836 -47.01 -10.97 -15.77
CA GLN A 836 -46.32 -12.25 -15.66
C GLN A 836 -45.55 -12.37 -14.34
N GLU A 837 -44.81 -11.34 -13.93
CA GLU A 837 -44.11 -11.31 -12.63
C GLU A 837 -45.08 -11.35 -11.44
N ILE A 838 -46.26 -10.71 -11.57
CA ILE A 838 -47.31 -10.74 -10.54
C ILE A 838 -47.97 -12.13 -10.51
N ALA A 839 -48.25 -12.73 -11.66
CA ALA A 839 -48.84 -14.06 -11.77
C ALA A 839 -47.91 -15.14 -11.18
N ASP A 840 -46.63 -15.15 -11.56
CA ASP A 840 -45.64 -16.10 -11.05
C ASP A 840 -45.49 -15.98 -9.51
N PHE A 841 -45.48 -14.74 -8.98
CA PHE A 841 -45.47 -14.49 -7.53
C PHE A 841 -46.75 -14.99 -6.84
N LEU A 842 -47.93 -14.71 -7.42
CA LEU A 842 -49.19 -15.17 -6.87
C LEU A 842 -49.30 -16.70 -6.92
N ASP A 843 -48.83 -17.36 -7.98
CA ASP A 843 -48.83 -18.82 -8.08
C ASP A 843 -47.97 -19.47 -6.97
N CYS A 844 -46.79 -18.90 -6.72
CA CYS A 844 -45.84 -19.41 -5.73
C CYS A 844 -46.27 -19.13 -4.27
N HIS A 845 -46.88 -17.98 -4.00
CA HIS A 845 -47.14 -17.51 -2.62
C HIS A 845 -48.61 -17.46 -2.22
N TYR A 846 -49.53 -17.35 -3.19
CA TYR A 846 -50.98 -17.19 -2.98
C TYR A 846 -51.80 -17.90 -4.09
N PRO A 847 -51.63 -19.21 -4.30
CA PRO A 847 -52.17 -19.92 -5.46
C PRO A 847 -53.69 -19.77 -5.60
N GLU A 848 -54.44 -19.70 -4.49
CA GLU A 848 -55.89 -19.47 -4.50
C GLU A 848 -56.26 -18.08 -5.07
N HIS A 849 -55.45 -17.04 -4.80
CA HIS A 849 -55.64 -15.72 -5.40
C HIS A 849 -55.27 -15.73 -6.89
N HIS A 850 -54.20 -16.45 -7.26
CA HIS A 850 -53.80 -16.61 -8.66
C HIS A 850 -54.92 -17.28 -9.48
N GLU A 851 -55.42 -18.42 -9.00
CA GLU A 851 -56.52 -19.17 -9.62
C GLU A 851 -57.79 -18.31 -9.73
N SER A 852 -58.14 -17.56 -8.67
CA SER A 852 -59.32 -16.69 -8.66
C SER A 852 -59.23 -15.54 -9.67
N ILE A 853 -58.03 -15.02 -9.97
CA ILE A 853 -57.82 -13.96 -10.97
C ILE A 853 -57.78 -14.53 -12.40
N LEU A 854 -57.22 -15.73 -12.60
CA LEU A 854 -57.18 -16.41 -13.90
C LEU A 854 -58.55 -16.96 -14.33
N TYR A 855 -59.32 -17.48 -13.37
CA TYR A 855 -60.65 -18.05 -13.59
C TYR A 855 -61.73 -17.25 -12.84
N PRO A 856 -61.97 -15.98 -13.21
CA PRO A 856 -62.98 -15.17 -12.56
C PRO A 856 -64.39 -15.70 -12.90
N PRO A 857 -65.41 -15.38 -12.07
CA PRO A 857 -66.79 -15.74 -12.35
C PRO A 857 -67.23 -15.38 -13.78
N PHE A 858 -67.99 -16.25 -14.44
CA PHE A 858 -68.32 -16.14 -15.88
C PHE A 858 -68.82 -14.75 -16.32
N TRP A 859 -69.57 -14.05 -15.47
CA TRP A 859 -70.06 -12.70 -15.77
C TRP A 859 -68.97 -11.63 -15.80
N ILE A 860 -67.90 -11.78 -15.00
CA ILE A 860 -66.71 -10.91 -15.03
C ILE A 860 -65.91 -11.18 -16.30
N SER A 861 -65.75 -12.44 -16.70
CA SER A 861 -65.12 -12.81 -17.98
C SER A 861 -65.85 -12.21 -19.17
N GLY A 862 -67.19 -12.30 -19.19
CA GLY A 862 -68.03 -11.68 -20.22
C GLY A 862 -67.93 -10.15 -20.25
N LEU A 863 -67.92 -9.51 -19.08
CA LEU A 863 -67.77 -8.06 -18.93
C LEU A 863 -66.39 -7.56 -19.39
N PHE A 864 -65.31 -8.25 -19.01
CA PHE A 864 -63.94 -7.89 -19.39
C PHE A 864 -63.71 -8.03 -20.90
N ASN A 865 -64.16 -9.14 -21.51
CA ASN A 865 -64.07 -9.33 -22.96
C ASN A 865 -64.84 -8.23 -23.71
N ARG A 866 -66.05 -7.90 -23.25
CA ARG A 866 -66.84 -6.80 -23.82
C ARG A 866 -66.15 -5.44 -23.68
N ALA A 867 -65.55 -5.14 -22.52
CA ALA A 867 -64.81 -3.89 -22.32
C ALA A 867 -63.62 -3.76 -23.29
N LEU A 868 -62.89 -4.87 -23.55
CA LEU A 868 -61.82 -4.92 -24.55
C LEU A 868 -62.32 -4.79 -25.99
N GLU A 869 -63.50 -5.29 -26.31
CA GLU A 869 -64.13 -5.13 -27.64
C GLU A 869 -64.63 -3.69 -27.84
N ASP A 870 -65.35 -3.13 -26.86
CA ASP A 870 -65.86 -1.76 -26.87
C ASP A 870 -64.71 -0.73 -26.98
N GLU A 871 -63.57 -0.97 -26.31
CA GLU A 871 -62.35 -0.15 -26.40
C GLU A 871 -61.67 -0.25 -27.78
N LYS A 872 -61.65 -1.44 -28.39
CA LYS A 872 -61.13 -1.65 -29.75
C LYS A 872 -61.99 -1.00 -30.83
N THR A 873 -63.31 -0.94 -30.65
CA THR A 873 -64.23 -0.36 -31.65
C THR A 873 -64.42 1.14 -31.51
N ASN A 874 -64.41 1.69 -30.29
CA ASN A 874 -64.74 3.10 -30.05
C ASN A 874 -63.55 3.97 -29.59
N GLY A 875 -62.41 3.36 -29.24
CA GLY A 875 -61.24 4.05 -28.67
C GLY A 875 -61.42 4.40 -27.19
N LYS A 876 -60.30 4.74 -26.52
CA LYS A 876 -60.30 5.14 -25.11
C LYS A 876 -61.09 6.44 -24.90
N TRP A 877 -62.16 6.38 -24.11
CA TRP A 877 -62.79 7.56 -23.54
C TRP A 877 -61.89 8.15 -22.45
N ILE A 878 -61.26 9.30 -22.74
CA ILE A 878 -60.45 10.04 -21.78
C ILE A 878 -61.36 11.03 -21.03
N THR A 879 -61.43 10.90 -19.71
CA THR A 879 -62.05 11.93 -18.87
C THR A 879 -61.13 13.14 -18.85
N VAL A 880 -61.62 14.30 -19.30
CA VAL A 880 -60.82 15.55 -19.38
C VAL A 880 -60.35 15.96 -17.98
N GLY A 881 -59.08 15.67 -17.65
CA GLY A 881 -58.49 16.04 -16.35
C GLY A 881 -57.36 15.16 -15.83
N GLN A 882 -57.16 13.93 -16.32
CA GLN A 882 -56.00 13.10 -15.94
C GLN A 882 -55.41 12.31 -17.12
N GLU A 883 -54.27 12.76 -17.63
CA GLU A 883 -53.36 11.89 -18.39
C GLU A 883 -52.64 10.95 -17.42
N LYS A 884 -53.26 9.80 -17.11
CA LYS A 884 -52.51 8.67 -16.54
C LYS A 884 -51.81 7.94 -17.68
N SER A 885 -50.48 7.99 -17.65
CA SER A 885 -49.61 7.15 -18.48
C SER A 885 -50.12 5.70 -18.51
N GLY A 886 -50.32 5.15 -19.71
CA GLY A 886 -50.92 3.83 -19.90
C GLY A 886 -49.98 2.71 -19.47
N THR A 887 -50.08 2.27 -18.22
CA THR A 887 -49.36 1.09 -17.73
C THR A 887 -49.87 -0.19 -18.39
N SER A 888 -48.95 -1.06 -18.84
CA SER A 888 -49.22 -2.34 -19.53
C SER A 888 -50.31 -3.20 -18.86
N LEU A 889 -50.40 -3.16 -17.53
CA LEU A 889 -51.39 -3.86 -16.71
C LEU A 889 -52.86 -3.56 -17.05
N SER A 890 -53.21 -2.41 -17.67
CA SER A 890 -54.61 -2.01 -17.84
C SER A 890 -55.43 -2.92 -18.76
N HIS A 891 -54.79 -3.73 -19.61
CA HIS A 891 -55.47 -4.69 -20.50
C HIS A 891 -55.43 -6.14 -19.95
N THR A 892 -55.26 -6.30 -18.64
CA THR A 892 -55.19 -7.61 -17.96
C THR A 892 -56.32 -7.77 -16.94
N LEU A 893 -56.70 -9.02 -16.63
CA LEU A 893 -57.72 -9.31 -15.60
C LEU A 893 -57.31 -8.77 -14.22
N TYR A 894 -56.02 -8.77 -13.89
CA TYR A 894 -55.48 -8.14 -12.68
C TYR A 894 -55.66 -6.62 -12.68
N GLY A 895 -55.38 -5.94 -13.79
CA GLY A 895 -55.64 -4.50 -13.92
C GLY A 895 -57.13 -4.18 -13.76
N PHE A 896 -57.99 -4.96 -14.40
CA PHE A 896 -59.45 -4.83 -14.28
C PHE A 896 -59.94 -5.07 -12.84
N TRP A 897 -59.38 -6.06 -12.13
CA TRP A 897 -59.65 -6.34 -10.73
C TRP A 897 -59.19 -5.18 -9.82
N ARG A 898 -57.93 -4.76 -9.95
CA ARG A 898 -57.27 -3.72 -9.15
C ARG A 898 -57.97 -2.37 -9.28
N ASP A 899 -58.29 -1.98 -10.51
CA ASP A 899 -58.95 -0.71 -10.81
C ASP A 899 -60.49 -0.78 -10.56
N GLY A 900 -61.00 -1.97 -10.22
CA GLY A 900 -62.36 -2.22 -9.76
C GLY A 900 -63.42 -2.12 -10.86
N GLY A 901 -63.10 -2.52 -12.10
CA GLY A 901 -63.97 -2.35 -13.26
C GLY A 901 -65.33 -3.07 -13.14
N ASP A 902 -65.36 -4.22 -12.48
CA ASP A 902 -66.58 -4.94 -12.09
C ASP A 902 -67.44 -4.15 -11.09
N ILE A 903 -66.81 -3.54 -10.08
CA ILE A 903 -67.49 -2.71 -9.07
C ILE A 903 -67.98 -1.39 -9.69
N GLN A 904 -67.22 -0.79 -10.62
CA GLN A 904 -67.65 0.39 -11.36
C GLN A 904 -68.86 0.08 -12.25
N PHE A 905 -68.88 -1.07 -12.92
CA PHE A 905 -70.03 -1.56 -13.68
C PHE A 905 -71.26 -1.82 -12.79
N LEU A 906 -71.09 -2.46 -11.63
CA LEU A 906 -72.19 -2.68 -10.68
C LEU A 906 -72.73 -1.35 -10.10
N LYS A 907 -71.90 -0.31 -9.96
CA LYS A 907 -72.33 1.04 -9.54
C LYS A 907 -73.01 1.84 -10.65
N SER A 908 -72.64 1.65 -11.93
CA SER A 908 -73.28 2.33 -13.06
C SER A 908 -74.54 1.63 -13.54
N ALA A 909 -74.69 0.33 -13.25
CA ALA A 909 -75.89 -0.46 -13.50
C ALA A 909 -77.02 -0.25 -12.47
N ASP A 910 -76.87 0.68 -11.51
CA ASP A 910 -77.89 0.90 -10.49
C ASP A 910 -79.15 1.56 -11.09
N LEU A 911 -80.32 0.97 -10.80
CA LEU A 911 -81.68 1.46 -11.09
C LEU A 911 -82.19 1.45 -12.56
N GLN A 912 -82.37 0.28 -13.19
CA GLN A 912 -83.66 -0.15 -13.82
C GLN A 912 -83.75 -1.70 -13.98
N LEU A 913 -84.67 -2.35 -13.26
CA LEU A 913 -84.99 -3.78 -13.41
C LEU A 913 -86.15 -3.94 -14.42
N PRO A 914 -85.96 -4.58 -15.59
CA PRO A 914 -85.70 -6.02 -15.64
C PRO A 914 -84.59 -6.49 -16.60
N ASP A 915 -83.98 -5.62 -17.40
CA ASP A 915 -83.03 -6.04 -18.45
C ASP A 915 -81.63 -6.40 -17.91
N ILE A 916 -81.27 -5.93 -16.71
CA ILE A 916 -80.02 -6.32 -16.02
C ILE A 916 -79.98 -7.84 -15.77
N TRP A 917 -81.10 -8.47 -15.41
CA TRP A 917 -81.14 -9.91 -15.18
C TRP A 917 -80.85 -10.67 -16.48
N LYS A 918 -81.50 -10.29 -17.59
CA LYS A 918 -81.20 -10.84 -18.93
C LYS A 918 -79.74 -10.64 -19.33
N LEU A 919 -79.14 -9.50 -18.98
CA LEU A 919 -77.74 -9.21 -19.27
C LEU A 919 -76.80 -10.18 -18.53
N PHE A 920 -76.99 -10.38 -17.23
CA PHE A 920 -76.22 -11.37 -16.46
C PHE A 920 -76.48 -12.81 -16.92
N THR A 921 -77.72 -13.16 -17.30
CA THR A 921 -78.03 -14.46 -17.92
C THR A 921 -77.35 -14.62 -19.28
N SER A 922 -77.23 -13.55 -20.09
CA SER A 922 -76.52 -13.58 -21.37
C SER A 922 -75.00 -13.76 -21.23
N PHE A 923 -74.44 -13.37 -20.08
CA PHE A 923 -73.07 -13.69 -19.67
C PHE A 923 -72.94 -15.02 -18.90
N GLY A 924 -73.99 -15.86 -18.88
CA GLY A 924 -73.97 -17.21 -18.33
C GLY A 924 -74.19 -17.34 -16.82
N ASN A 925 -74.58 -16.27 -16.11
CA ASN A 925 -74.76 -16.32 -14.66
C ASN A 925 -76.18 -16.77 -14.28
N GLY A 926 -76.30 -17.96 -13.67
CA GLY A 926 -77.59 -18.64 -13.49
C GLY A 926 -78.29 -18.48 -12.13
N GLU A 927 -77.56 -18.21 -11.04
CA GLU A 927 -78.08 -18.54 -9.68
C GLU A 927 -78.18 -17.37 -8.68
N SER A 928 -77.49 -16.23 -8.87
CA SER A 928 -77.70 -15.03 -8.03
C SER A 928 -77.19 -13.72 -8.66
N LEU A 929 -77.73 -12.58 -8.20
CA LEU A 929 -77.25 -11.24 -8.56
C LEU A 929 -76.01 -10.88 -7.71
N PRO A 930 -74.92 -10.34 -8.31
CA PRO A 930 -73.74 -9.91 -7.54
C PRO A 930 -74.05 -8.76 -6.58
N THR A 931 -73.62 -8.86 -5.33
CA THR A 931 -73.73 -7.80 -4.32
C THR A 931 -72.51 -6.89 -4.33
N LEU A 932 -72.70 -5.57 -4.23
CA LEU A 932 -71.60 -4.60 -4.14
C LEU A 932 -70.74 -4.82 -2.87
N PRO A 933 -69.43 -5.11 -2.98
CA PRO A 933 -68.55 -5.25 -1.82
C PRO A 933 -68.31 -3.89 -1.15
N THR A 934 -68.73 -3.77 0.11
CA THR A 934 -68.62 -2.54 0.92
C THR A 934 -67.79 -2.71 2.20
N LEU A 935 -67.23 -3.90 2.41
CA LEU A 935 -66.41 -4.23 3.57
C LEU A 935 -65.01 -3.59 3.48
N SER A 936 -64.38 -3.44 4.65
CA SER A 936 -62.99 -2.98 4.79
C SER A 936 -62.29 -3.79 5.88
N ARG A 937 -61.81 -4.97 5.50
CA ARG A 937 -61.04 -5.93 6.31
C ARG A 937 -59.57 -5.49 6.44
N PRO A 938 -58.83 -5.95 7.46
CA PRO A 938 -57.37 -5.76 7.55
C PRO A 938 -56.64 -6.59 6.48
N THR A 939 -55.42 -6.18 6.12
CA THR A 939 -54.64 -6.83 5.05
C THR A 939 -54.30 -8.29 5.38
N GLU A 940 -54.09 -8.62 6.66
CA GLU A 940 -53.78 -9.96 7.13
C GLU A 940 -54.90 -10.98 6.83
N ASP A 941 -56.16 -10.59 7.03
CA ASP A 941 -57.33 -11.42 6.67
C ASP A 941 -57.45 -11.55 5.15
N LEU A 942 -57.25 -10.45 4.41
CA LEU A 942 -57.33 -10.43 2.95
C LEU A 942 -56.30 -11.34 2.27
N LEU A 943 -55.15 -11.59 2.92
CA LEU A 943 -54.11 -12.50 2.44
C LEU A 943 -54.47 -13.99 2.58
N GLN A 944 -55.57 -14.32 3.28
CA GLN A 944 -56.04 -15.70 3.54
C GLN A 944 -57.42 -15.98 2.90
N MET A 945 -57.88 -15.16 1.93
CA MET A 945 -59.24 -15.25 1.40
C MET A 945 -59.31 -15.77 -0.05
N ASN A 946 -59.85 -16.98 -0.23
CA ASN A 946 -60.04 -17.66 -1.52
C ASN A 946 -60.84 -16.87 -2.59
N SER A 947 -61.47 -15.73 -2.25
CA SER A 947 -62.37 -14.97 -3.14
C SER A 947 -61.98 -13.50 -3.26
N VAL A 948 -61.00 -13.21 -4.12
CA VAL A 948 -60.50 -11.84 -4.37
C VAL A 948 -61.54 -10.91 -5.00
N TRP A 949 -62.54 -11.46 -5.70
CA TRP A 949 -63.62 -10.67 -6.30
C TRP A 949 -64.64 -10.18 -5.26
N SER A 950 -64.69 -10.79 -4.08
CA SER A 950 -65.51 -10.33 -2.94
C SER A 950 -64.92 -9.12 -2.18
N MET A 951 -63.81 -8.56 -2.65
CA MET A 951 -63.10 -7.44 -2.02
C MET A 951 -63.55 -6.10 -2.60
N SER A 952 -63.66 -5.07 -1.75
CA SER A 952 -63.94 -3.68 -2.15
C SER A 952 -62.72 -3.02 -2.81
N VAL A 953 -62.91 -1.90 -3.51
CA VAL A 953 -61.81 -1.21 -4.23
C VAL A 953 -60.65 -0.83 -3.30
N ASP A 954 -60.95 -0.39 -2.07
CA ASP A 954 -59.93 -0.02 -1.07
C ASP A 954 -59.24 -1.25 -0.43
N GLU A 955 -59.88 -2.42 -0.44
CA GLU A 955 -59.25 -3.69 -0.06
C GLU A 955 -58.31 -4.17 -1.18
N ARG A 956 -58.79 -4.22 -2.43
CA ARG A 956 -57.99 -4.62 -3.61
C ARG A 956 -56.78 -3.72 -3.80
N GLY A 957 -56.96 -2.40 -3.69
CA GLY A 957 -55.88 -1.42 -3.79
C GLY A 957 -54.92 -1.37 -2.58
N ARG A 958 -55.24 -2.04 -1.46
CA ARG A 958 -54.26 -2.29 -0.38
C ARG A 958 -53.51 -3.59 -0.64
N LEU A 959 -54.22 -4.65 -1.02
CA LEU A 959 -53.67 -5.96 -1.30
C LEU A 959 -52.73 -5.96 -2.51
N SER A 960 -53.06 -5.22 -3.58
CA SER A 960 -52.18 -5.02 -4.74
C SER A 960 -50.86 -4.35 -4.35
N ARG A 961 -50.90 -3.29 -3.53
CA ARG A 961 -49.71 -2.60 -3.03
C ARG A 961 -48.86 -3.50 -2.13
N GLU A 962 -49.48 -4.32 -1.29
CA GLU A 962 -48.79 -5.32 -0.46
C GLU A 962 -48.05 -6.36 -1.32
N TRP A 963 -48.68 -6.89 -2.36
CA TRP A 963 -48.03 -7.80 -3.31
C TRP A 963 -46.92 -7.12 -4.11
N GLU A 964 -47.19 -5.95 -4.69
CA GLU A 964 -46.22 -5.16 -5.45
C GLU A 964 -44.98 -4.80 -4.58
N GLN A 965 -45.18 -4.44 -3.31
CA GLN A 965 -44.11 -4.18 -2.35
C GLN A 965 -43.31 -5.45 -1.98
N ARG A 966 -43.97 -6.60 -1.81
CA ARG A 966 -43.29 -7.89 -1.53
C ARG A 966 -42.46 -8.38 -2.71
N ILE A 967 -43.01 -8.31 -3.93
CA ILE A 967 -42.29 -8.64 -5.17
C ILE A 967 -41.03 -7.77 -5.30
N GLN A 968 -41.17 -6.45 -5.14
CA GLN A 968 -40.05 -5.51 -5.17
C GLN A 968 -39.00 -5.82 -4.09
N THR A 969 -39.44 -6.16 -2.86
CA THR A 969 -38.53 -6.51 -1.76
C THR A 969 -37.74 -7.79 -2.04
N MET A 970 -38.39 -8.82 -2.61
CA MET A 970 -37.72 -10.09 -2.95
C MET A 970 -36.77 -9.96 -4.14
N ALA A 971 -37.19 -9.26 -5.20
CA ALA A 971 -36.33 -8.96 -6.35
C ALA A 971 -35.09 -8.15 -5.92
N HIS A 972 -35.27 -7.18 -5.03
CA HIS A 972 -34.20 -6.36 -4.46
C HIS A 972 -33.23 -7.17 -3.59
N ALA A 973 -33.72 -8.09 -2.77
CA ALA A 973 -32.86 -8.98 -1.97
C ALA A 973 -31.98 -9.87 -2.87
N SER A 974 -32.55 -10.50 -3.90
CA SER A 974 -31.80 -11.31 -4.87
C SER A 974 -30.82 -10.47 -5.71
N PHE A 975 -31.18 -9.22 -6.03
CA PHE A 975 -30.29 -8.28 -6.70
C PHE A 975 -29.09 -7.92 -5.81
N ILE A 976 -29.29 -7.62 -4.52
CA ILE A 976 -28.20 -7.30 -3.59
C ILE A 976 -27.23 -8.48 -3.48
N GLU A 977 -27.72 -9.71 -3.28
CA GLU A 977 -26.89 -10.91 -3.19
C GLU A 977 -26.04 -11.11 -4.46
N ARG A 978 -26.63 -10.94 -5.65
CA ARG A 978 -25.92 -11.03 -6.93
C ARG A 978 -24.90 -9.89 -7.12
N TYR A 979 -25.24 -8.67 -6.71
CA TYR A 979 -24.35 -7.51 -6.78
C TYR A 979 -23.15 -7.67 -5.83
N GLU A 980 -23.37 -8.13 -4.60
CA GLU A 980 -22.32 -8.40 -3.62
C GLU A 980 -21.36 -9.51 -4.10
N GLN A 981 -21.91 -10.61 -4.64
CA GLN A 981 -21.11 -11.68 -5.23
C GLN A 981 -20.26 -11.18 -6.40
N LEU A 982 -20.85 -10.50 -7.39
CA LEU A 982 -20.10 -10.00 -8.55
C LEU A 982 -19.08 -8.92 -8.16
N ARG A 983 -19.38 -8.09 -7.16
CA ARG A 983 -18.44 -7.10 -6.62
C ARG A 983 -17.22 -7.79 -6.00
N GLU A 984 -17.41 -8.88 -5.26
CA GLU A 984 -16.30 -9.64 -4.66
C GLU A 984 -15.48 -10.36 -5.73
N ASP A 985 -16.12 -10.96 -6.74
CA ASP A 985 -15.44 -11.56 -7.89
C ASP A 985 -14.63 -10.52 -8.69
N TYR A 986 -15.18 -9.30 -8.89
CA TYR A 986 -14.45 -8.17 -9.48
C TYR A 986 -13.27 -7.73 -8.62
N ARG A 987 -13.44 -7.69 -7.29
CA ARG A 987 -12.37 -7.34 -6.34
C ARG A 987 -11.22 -8.36 -6.38
N GLU A 988 -11.52 -9.66 -6.39
CA GLU A 988 -10.54 -10.74 -6.57
C GLU A 988 -9.81 -10.63 -7.92
N ALA A 989 -10.51 -10.26 -9.00
CA ALA A 989 -9.90 -10.05 -10.32
C ALA A 989 -8.97 -8.82 -10.35
N CYS A 990 -9.38 -7.71 -9.72
CA CYS A 990 -8.54 -6.51 -9.56
C CYS A 990 -7.29 -6.77 -8.69
N GLU A 991 -7.40 -7.56 -7.62
CA GLU A 991 -6.25 -8.03 -6.84
C GLU A 991 -5.32 -8.91 -7.69
N SER A 992 -5.88 -9.92 -8.37
CA SER A 992 -5.11 -10.83 -9.23
C SER A 992 -4.41 -10.13 -10.40
N TYR A 993 -5.01 -9.07 -10.96
CA TYR A 993 -4.39 -8.24 -11.98
C TYR A 993 -3.24 -7.40 -11.40
N ARG A 994 -3.44 -6.75 -10.24
CA ARG A 994 -2.41 -5.95 -9.56
C ARG A 994 -1.18 -6.79 -9.20
N ASP A 995 -1.37 -7.99 -8.64
CA ASP A 995 -0.28 -8.90 -8.27
C ASP A 995 0.64 -9.22 -9.47
N ILE A 996 0.09 -9.44 -10.67
CA ILE A 996 0.88 -9.74 -11.87
C ILE A 996 1.59 -8.48 -12.40
N VAL A 997 0.94 -7.32 -12.38
CA VAL A 997 1.56 -6.04 -12.76
C VAL A 997 2.73 -5.71 -11.82
N ASP A 998 2.54 -5.88 -10.51
CA ASP A 998 3.56 -5.62 -9.51
C ASP A 998 4.72 -6.62 -9.57
N GLU A 999 4.49 -7.87 -10.00
CA GLU A 999 5.56 -8.81 -10.37
C GLU A 999 6.38 -8.32 -11.58
N THR A 1000 5.71 -7.81 -12.63
CA THR A 1000 6.42 -7.22 -13.79
C THR A 1000 7.28 -6.02 -13.37
N ARG A 1001 6.78 -5.18 -12.46
CA ARG A 1001 7.52 -4.05 -11.87
C ARG A 1001 8.69 -4.52 -11.03
N ARG A 1002 8.50 -5.56 -10.20
CA ARG A 1002 9.56 -6.17 -9.38
C ARG A 1002 10.76 -6.55 -10.22
N ARG A 1003 10.56 -7.16 -11.40
CA ARG A 1003 11.66 -7.55 -12.29
C ARG A 1003 12.52 -6.37 -12.73
N ARG A 1004 11.91 -5.28 -13.19
CA ARG A 1004 12.65 -4.06 -13.55
C ARG A 1004 13.39 -3.46 -12.36
N LEU A 1005 12.74 -3.41 -11.20
CA LEU A 1005 13.36 -2.91 -9.97
C LEU A 1005 14.53 -3.80 -9.48
N CYS A 1006 14.49 -5.11 -9.71
CA CYS A 1006 15.61 -6.02 -9.43
C CYS A 1006 16.80 -5.86 -10.39
N GLN A 1007 16.59 -5.26 -11.58
CA GLN A 1007 17.64 -4.96 -12.56
C GLN A 1007 18.25 -3.56 -12.39
N ALA A 1008 17.61 -2.70 -11.60
CA ALA A 1008 18.08 -1.36 -11.29
C ALA A 1008 19.33 -1.39 -10.39
N ASP A 1009 20.24 -0.45 -10.59
CA ASP A 1009 21.30 -0.16 -9.62
C ASP A 1009 20.78 0.80 -8.54
N LEU A 1010 20.01 1.83 -8.93
CA LEU A 1010 19.43 2.86 -8.05
C LEU A 1010 17.91 2.96 -8.21
N ILE A 1011 17.18 2.89 -7.10
CA ILE A 1011 15.72 3.10 -7.05
C ILE A 1011 15.45 4.39 -6.29
N GLY A 1012 14.97 5.42 -6.98
CA GLY A 1012 14.65 6.74 -6.40
C GLY A 1012 13.15 6.93 -6.20
N CYS A 1013 12.72 7.36 -5.02
CA CYS A 1013 11.30 7.56 -4.72
C CYS A 1013 11.03 8.62 -3.65
N THR A 1014 9.81 9.17 -3.61
CA THR A 1014 9.36 9.94 -2.44
C THR A 1014 9.06 9.01 -1.28
N THR A 1015 9.07 9.50 -0.05
CA THR A 1015 8.76 8.68 1.14
C THR A 1015 7.38 8.00 1.08
N SER A 1016 6.36 8.68 0.55
CA SER A 1016 5.04 8.08 0.28
C SER A 1016 5.07 7.04 -0.84
N GLY A 1017 5.90 7.23 -1.87
CA GLY A 1017 6.13 6.24 -2.93
C GLY A 1017 6.86 4.99 -2.42
N ALA A 1018 7.80 5.14 -1.50
CA ALA A 1018 8.47 4.03 -0.82
C ALA A 1018 7.48 3.20 0.00
N ALA A 1019 6.64 3.85 0.80
CA ALA A 1019 5.58 3.21 1.57
C ALA A 1019 4.61 2.43 0.66
N LYS A 1020 4.13 3.05 -0.44
CA LYS A 1020 3.23 2.41 -1.42
C LYS A 1020 3.78 1.12 -2.02
N LEU A 1021 5.09 1.06 -2.24
CA LEU A 1021 5.75 -0.07 -2.91
C LEU A 1021 6.61 -0.91 -1.94
N THR A 1022 6.31 -0.88 -0.65
CA THR A 1022 7.11 -1.59 0.37
C THR A 1022 7.04 -3.12 0.25
N SER A 1023 5.96 -3.68 -0.30
CA SER A 1023 5.90 -5.10 -0.70
C SER A 1023 6.97 -5.42 -1.76
N LEU A 1024 7.08 -4.59 -2.79
CA LEU A 1024 8.12 -4.69 -3.81
C LEU A 1024 9.51 -4.50 -3.20
N LEU A 1025 9.74 -3.46 -2.39
CA LEU A 1025 11.03 -3.24 -1.72
C LEU A 1025 11.46 -4.45 -0.89
N SER A 1026 10.53 -5.10 -0.18
CA SER A 1026 10.80 -6.32 0.60
C SER A 1026 11.24 -7.50 -0.29
N SER A 1027 10.67 -7.62 -1.50
CA SER A 1027 11.03 -8.68 -2.47
C SER A 1027 12.34 -8.40 -3.24
N ILE A 1028 12.65 -7.12 -3.49
CA ILE A 1028 13.90 -6.64 -4.10
C ILE A 1028 15.08 -6.88 -3.14
N ALA A 1029 14.83 -6.77 -1.83
CA ALA A 1029 15.81 -6.94 -0.75
C ALA A 1029 17.05 -6.01 -0.89
N PRO A 1030 16.86 -4.68 -0.95
CA PRO A 1030 17.95 -3.71 -1.00
C PRO A 1030 18.80 -3.77 0.27
N ARG A 1031 20.11 -3.53 0.12
CA ARG A 1031 21.08 -3.58 1.24
C ARG A 1031 21.35 -2.20 1.86
N VAL A 1032 21.09 -1.13 1.11
CA VAL A 1032 21.33 0.26 1.52
C VAL A 1032 20.06 1.07 1.33
N LEU A 1033 19.69 1.82 2.37
CA LEU A 1033 18.66 2.86 2.33
C LEU A 1033 19.32 4.22 2.57
N MET A 1034 19.24 5.11 1.58
CA MET A 1034 19.68 6.50 1.70
C MET A 1034 18.46 7.42 1.83
N VAL A 1035 18.47 8.28 2.83
CA VAL A 1035 17.42 9.27 3.12
C VAL A 1035 18.00 10.66 2.86
N GLU A 1036 17.51 11.32 1.80
CA GLU A 1036 17.85 12.71 1.48
C GLU A 1036 16.89 13.69 2.18
N GLU A 1037 17.43 14.85 2.59
CA GLU A 1037 16.78 15.83 3.45
C GLU A 1037 16.11 15.20 4.68
N ALA A 1038 16.84 14.26 5.32
CA ALA A 1038 16.35 13.45 6.43
C ALA A 1038 15.83 14.25 7.65
N GLY A 1039 16.20 15.54 7.78
CA GLY A 1039 15.63 16.45 8.78
C GLY A 1039 14.17 16.85 8.53
N GLN A 1040 13.71 16.79 7.27
CA GLN A 1040 12.33 17.08 6.85
C GLN A 1040 11.44 15.83 6.75
N VAL A 1041 11.97 14.64 7.06
CA VAL A 1041 11.24 13.37 6.96
C VAL A 1041 10.73 12.92 8.34
N LEU A 1042 9.42 12.64 8.44
CA LEU A 1042 8.81 12.03 9.62
C LEU A 1042 9.44 10.66 9.89
N GLU A 1043 9.74 10.37 11.17
CA GLU A 1043 10.37 9.10 11.54
C GLU A 1043 9.55 7.87 11.11
N ALA A 1044 8.22 7.95 11.19
CA ALA A 1044 7.30 6.92 10.72
C ALA A 1044 7.54 6.53 9.24
N HIS A 1045 7.90 7.49 8.38
CA HIS A 1045 8.12 7.26 6.95
C HIS A 1045 9.45 6.55 6.67
N VAL A 1046 10.50 6.88 7.43
CA VAL A 1046 11.79 6.15 7.35
C VAL A 1046 11.59 4.72 7.84
N LEU A 1047 10.90 4.54 8.97
CA LEU A 1047 10.66 3.22 9.56
C LEU A 1047 9.81 2.32 8.64
N ALA A 1048 8.76 2.86 8.00
CA ALA A 1048 7.99 2.12 6.99
C ALA A 1048 8.85 1.66 5.79
N SER A 1049 9.90 2.43 5.44
CA SER A 1049 10.83 2.11 4.35
C SER A 1049 11.95 1.13 4.74
N LEU A 1050 12.15 0.86 6.03
CA LEU A 1050 13.19 -0.05 6.55
C LEU A 1050 12.75 -1.52 6.44
N VAL A 1051 13.01 -2.12 5.27
CA VAL A 1051 12.81 -3.57 5.05
C VAL A 1051 13.94 -4.40 5.70
N PRO A 1052 13.71 -5.65 6.11
CA PRO A 1052 14.67 -6.44 6.90
C PRO A 1052 16.03 -6.74 6.25
N SER A 1053 16.16 -6.52 4.93
CA SER A 1053 17.39 -6.68 4.17
C SER A 1053 18.34 -5.48 4.25
N VAL A 1054 17.91 -4.34 4.79
CA VAL A 1054 18.74 -3.14 4.88
C VAL A 1054 19.84 -3.37 5.92
N GLU A 1055 21.08 -3.40 5.44
CA GLU A 1055 22.31 -3.58 6.23
C GLU A 1055 23.03 -2.24 6.49
N HIS A 1056 22.58 -1.14 5.86
CA HIS A 1056 23.13 0.20 6.02
C HIS A 1056 22.07 1.29 5.80
N LEU A 1057 21.89 2.18 6.79
CA LEU A 1057 21.04 3.37 6.75
C LEU A 1057 21.89 4.65 6.70
N ILE A 1058 21.69 5.47 5.67
CA ILE A 1058 22.43 6.72 5.46
C ILE A 1058 21.45 7.90 5.47
N CYS A 1059 21.45 8.70 6.53
CA CYS A 1059 20.60 9.88 6.66
C CYS A 1059 21.41 11.15 6.38
N ILE A 1060 21.05 11.88 5.32
CA ILE A 1060 21.72 13.13 4.90
C ILE A 1060 20.69 14.25 4.94
N GLY A 1061 20.95 15.31 5.69
CA GLY A 1061 19.99 16.39 5.88
C GLY A 1061 20.54 17.49 6.77
N ASP A 1062 19.65 18.25 7.42
CA ASP A 1062 20.04 19.18 8.46
C ASP A 1062 18.94 19.34 9.51
N PRO A 1063 19.11 18.79 10.74
CA PRO A 1063 18.10 18.87 11.80
C PRO A 1063 17.93 20.29 12.37
N LYS A 1064 18.74 21.27 11.94
CA LYS A 1064 18.59 22.70 12.29
C LYS A 1064 17.90 23.54 11.21
N GLN A 1065 17.41 22.91 10.13
CA GLN A 1065 16.61 23.57 9.09
C GLN A 1065 15.11 23.23 9.29
N LEU A 1066 14.32 23.18 8.21
CA LEU A 1066 12.91 22.82 8.28
C LEU A 1066 12.72 21.41 8.83
N ARG A 1067 11.69 21.27 9.68
CA ARG A 1067 11.15 19.99 10.16
C ARG A 1067 10.04 19.49 9.22
N PRO A 1068 9.60 18.22 9.34
CA PRO A 1068 8.40 17.73 8.67
C PRO A 1068 7.19 18.59 9.07
N THR A 1069 6.35 18.94 8.10
CA THR A 1069 5.14 19.74 8.34
C THR A 1069 4.01 18.86 8.87
N LEU A 1070 3.32 19.33 9.91
CA LEU A 1070 2.12 18.70 10.48
C LEU A 1070 0.89 19.59 10.26
N THR A 1071 -0.26 18.94 10.13
CA THR A 1071 -1.60 19.54 10.09
C THR A 1071 -2.11 19.77 11.51
N ASN A 1072 -1.87 18.81 12.42
CA ASN A 1072 -2.24 18.93 13.82
C ASN A 1072 -1.16 19.68 14.62
N PHE A 1073 -1.34 21.00 14.77
CA PHE A 1073 -0.41 21.85 15.52
C PHE A 1073 -0.14 21.36 16.95
N ALA A 1074 -1.11 20.74 17.62
CA ALA A 1074 -0.94 20.26 19.00
C ALA A 1074 0.07 19.10 19.15
N LEU A 1075 0.44 18.43 18.05
CA LEU A 1075 1.48 17.39 18.01
C LEU A 1075 2.89 17.94 17.68
N SER A 1076 2.96 19.15 17.11
CA SER A 1076 4.20 19.82 16.68
C SER A 1076 5.01 20.39 17.84
N MET A 1077 6.35 20.34 17.73
CA MET A 1077 7.28 21.01 18.65
C MET A 1077 7.24 22.54 18.63
N ASP A 1078 6.50 23.15 17.71
CA ASP A 1078 6.21 24.59 17.72
C ASP A 1078 5.05 24.93 18.67
N SER A 1079 4.22 23.96 19.05
CA SER A 1079 3.24 24.10 20.14
C SER A 1079 3.85 23.77 21.51
N GLU A 1080 3.37 24.40 22.57
CA GLU A 1080 3.88 24.14 23.93
C GLU A 1080 3.60 22.69 24.38
N SER A 1081 2.41 22.16 24.08
CA SER A 1081 2.02 20.78 24.36
C SER A 1081 2.83 19.77 23.55
N GLY A 1082 2.91 19.94 22.23
CA GLY A 1082 3.63 19.03 21.36
C GLY A 1082 5.13 19.00 21.65
N LYS A 1083 5.74 20.15 21.96
CA LYS A 1083 7.15 20.23 22.39
C LYS A 1083 7.46 19.47 23.67
N GLN A 1084 6.52 19.45 24.62
CA GLN A 1084 6.69 18.76 25.90
C GLN A 1084 6.35 17.27 25.78
N LEU A 1085 5.30 16.91 25.03
CA LEU A 1085 4.68 15.59 25.05
C LEU A 1085 4.98 14.73 23.81
N TYR A 1086 4.65 15.21 22.61
CA TYR A 1086 4.51 14.35 21.42
C TYR A 1086 5.70 14.41 20.47
N LYS A 1087 6.30 15.60 20.28
CA LYS A 1087 7.46 15.87 19.43
C LYS A 1087 7.38 15.19 18.06
N PHE A 1088 6.20 15.19 17.45
CA PHE A 1088 5.91 14.27 16.34
C PHE A 1088 6.60 14.68 15.03
N ASP A 1089 6.88 15.97 14.87
CA ASP A 1089 7.72 16.57 13.83
C ASP A 1089 9.23 16.50 14.13
N ARG A 1090 9.67 15.77 15.16
CA ARG A 1090 11.09 15.48 15.37
C ARG A 1090 11.51 14.35 14.43
N SER A 1091 12.36 14.65 13.46
CA SER A 1091 12.88 13.64 12.52
C SER A 1091 13.69 12.56 13.23
N MET A 1092 13.80 11.37 12.62
CA MET A 1092 14.67 10.29 13.13
C MET A 1092 16.12 10.78 13.28
N MET A 1093 16.58 11.61 12.33
CA MET A 1093 17.93 12.22 12.35
C MET A 1093 18.12 13.13 13.56
N GLU A 1094 17.16 14.03 13.83
CA GLU A 1094 17.19 14.92 15.00
C GLU A 1094 17.15 14.10 16.30
N ARG A 1095 16.25 13.11 16.40
CA ARG A 1095 16.11 12.27 17.59
C ARG A 1095 17.38 11.48 17.91
N LEU A 1096 17.98 10.82 16.92
CA LEU A 1096 19.19 10.04 17.12
C LEU A 1096 20.40 10.93 17.48
N ALA A 1097 20.55 12.09 16.84
CA ALA A 1097 21.62 13.04 17.14
C ALA A 1097 21.49 13.64 18.55
N ASP A 1098 20.28 14.03 18.97
CA ASP A 1098 19.99 14.50 20.33
C ASP A 1098 20.24 13.41 21.40
N ASN A 1099 20.01 12.14 21.05
CA ASN A 1099 20.34 10.99 21.89
C ASN A 1099 21.85 10.67 21.88
N GLU A 1100 22.70 11.58 21.41
CA GLU A 1100 24.17 11.47 21.35
C GLU A 1100 24.71 10.42 20.34
N LEU A 1101 23.94 10.03 19.31
CA LEU A 1101 24.47 9.24 18.19
C LEU A 1101 25.45 10.09 17.35
N PRO A 1102 26.67 9.60 17.03
CA PRO A 1102 27.66 10.35 16.26
C PRO A 1102 27.18 10.83 14.88
N MET A 1103 27.06 12.16 14.73
CA MET A 1103 26.69 12.84 13.47
C MET A 1103 27.89 13.57 12.86
N SER A 1104 28.15 13.35 11.57
CA SER A 1104 29.21 14.03 10.82
C SER A 1104 28.67 15.36 10.28
N GLN A 1105 29.35 16.48 10.53
CA GLN A 1105 28.97 17.78 9.96
C GLN A 1105 29.93 18.14 8.82
N ILE A 1106 29.39 18.42 7.62
CA ILE A 1106 30.16 19.01 6.51
C ILE A 1106 30.18 20.54 6.66
N ASN A 1107 31.35 21.16 6.55
CA ASN A 1107 31.61 22.51 7.08
C ASN A 1107 31.80 23.60 6.01
N VAL A 1108 32.31 23.26 4.83
CA VAL A 1108 32.78 24.25 3.85
C VAL A 1108 31.66 24.68 2.90
N GLN A 1109 31.10 25.87 3.09
CA GLN A 1109 30.01 26.40 2.26
C GLN A 1109 30.53 27.08 0.98
N ARG A 1110 29.83 26.85 -0.13
CA ARG A 1110 30.23 27.24 -1.50
C ARG A 1110 29.14 28.02 -2.26
N ARG A 1111 28.13 28.58 -1.55
CA ARG A 1111 26.92 29.18 -2.15
C ARG A 1111 26.71 30.65 -1.78
N MET A 1112 27.00 31.02 -0.54
CA MET A 1112 26.61 32.30 0.03
C MET A 1112 27.82 33.22 0.15
N ARG A 1113 27.63 34.53 -0.03
CA ARG A 1113 28.66 35.52 0.30
C ARG A 1113 29.02 35.45 1.79
N PRO A 1114 30.26 35.78 2.19
CA PRO A 1114 30.67 35.86 3.59
C PRO A 1114 29.74 36.74 4.46
N SER A 1115 29.17 37.80 3.90
CA SER A 1115 28.19 38.67 4.59
C SER A 1115 26.89 37.97 4.99
N ILE A 1116 26.46 36.95 4.24
CA ILE A 1116 25.27 36.14 4.52
C ILE A 1116 25.63 34.97 5.43
N SER A 1117 26.71 34.24 5.11
CA SER A 1117 27.14 33.06 5.87
C SER A 1117 27.58 33.43 7.30
N HIS A 1118 28.11 34.63 7.52
CA HIS A 1118 28.45 35.17 8.85
C HIS A 1118 27.28 35.14 9.83
N ILE A 1119 26.07 35.56 9.40
CA ILE A 1119 24.86 35.53 10.23
C ILE A 1119 24.54 34.09 10.65
N ILE A 1120 24.57 33.18 9.68
CA ILE A 1120 24.24 31.75 9.86
C ILE A 1120 25.29 31.02 10.73
N ARG A 1121 26.58 31.37 10.57
CA ARG A 1121 27.71 30.87 11.36
C ARG A 1121 27.56 31.23 12.84
N HIS A 1122 27.23 32.48 13.14
CA HIS A 1122 27.16 32.96 14.53
C HIS A 1122 25.90 32.49 15.27
N ILE A 1123 24.79 32.24 14.57
CA ILE A 1123 23.52 31.83 15.20
C ILE A 1123 23.37 30.30 15.28
N LEU A 1124 23.73 29.57 14.22
CA LEU A 1124 23.36 28.14 14.08
C LEU A 1124 24.56 27.18 13.92
N TYR A 1125 25.61 27.57 13.19
CA TYR A 1125 26.69 26.65 12.81
C TYR A 1125 28.09 27.25 13.06
N PRO A 1126 28.60 27.20 14.30
CA PRO A 1126 29.90 27.79 14.64
C PRO A 1126 31.11 27.24 13.86
N LYS A 1127 30.99 26.02 13.31
CA LYS A 1127 32.02 25.35 12.49
C LYS A 1127 31.88 25.60 10.97
N LEU A 1128 30.97 26.48 10.54
CA LEU A 1128 30.75 26.76 9.12
C LEU A 1128 31.91 27.59 8.54
N GLU A 1129 32.52 27.14 7.46
CA GLU A 1129 33.67 27.79 6.82
C GLU A 1129 33.29 28.28 5.41
N ASP A 1130 33.86 29.40 4.96
CA ASP A 1130 33.61 29.94 3.61
C ASP A 1130 34.67 29.43 2.64
N ASN A 1131 34.25 28.83 1.52
CA ASN A 1131 35.17 28.45 0.46
C ASN A 1131 35.72 29.69 -0.29
N GLU A 1132 36.97 29.64 -0.75
CA GLU A 1132 37.61 30.73 -1.51
C GLU A 1132 36.75 31.26 -2.67
N LEU A 1133 35.99 30.38 -3.34
CA LEU A 1133 35.09 30.71 -4.43
C LEU A 1133 34.04 31.77 -4.06
N VAL A 1134 33.52 31.82 -2.82
CA VAL A 1134 32.48 32.81 -2.46
C VAL A 1134 33.03 34.22 -2.22
N PHE A 1135 34.35 34.37 -2.09
CA PHE A 1135 35.01 35.68 -1.97
C PHE A 1135 35.23 36.35 -3.34
N THR A 1136 35.13 35.61 -4.45
CA THR A 1136 35.32 36.13 -5.81
C THR A 1136 34.04 36.71 -6.43
N TYR A 1137 32.89 36.57 -5.76
CA TYR A 1137 31.59 36.99 -6.30
C TYR A 1137 31.50 38.54 -6.42
N PRO A 1138 31.27 39.10 -7.63
CA PRO A 1138 31.21 40.55 -7.83
C PRO A 1138 30.04 41.18 -7.07
N PRO A 1139 30.14 42.38 -6.46
CA PRO A 1139 29.04 43.02 -5.73
C PRO A 1139 27.76 43.16 -6.56
N VAL A 1140 26.60 43.21 -5.90
CA VAL A 1140 25.31 43.35 -6.59
C VAL A 1140 25.21 44.73 -7.25
N VAL A 1141 25.13 44.77 -8.59
CA VAL A 1141 25.10 46.01 -9.37
C VAL A 1141 23.86 46.84 -9.01
N GLY A 1142 24.04 48.16 -8.89
CA GLY A 1142 23.00 49.10 -8.42
C GLY A 1142 22.81 49.13 -6.90
N MET A 1143 23.30 48.16 -6.15
CA MET A 1143 23.10 48.08 -4.70
C MET A 1143 24.34 48.54 -3.91
N GLN A 1144 24.13 49.36 -2.88
CA GLN A 1144 25.22 49.82 -2.02
C GLN A 1144 25.78 48.70 -1.11
N LYS A 1145 24.95 47.69 -0.81
CA LYS A 1145 25.28 46.54 0.04
C LYS A 1145 24.65 45.28 -0.55
N ASP A 1146 25.37 44.17 -0.48
CA ASP A 1146 24.87 42.84 -0.88
C ASP A 1146 23.79 42.27 0.08
N VAL A 1147 23.62 42.86 1.27
CA VAL A 1147 22.63 42.47 2.28
C VAL A 1147 22.04 43.71 2.96
N PHE A 1148 20.72 43.77 3.05
CA PHE A 1148 19.95 44.80 3.77
C PHE A 1148 18.65 44.19 4.30
N PHE A 1149 18.04 44.84 5.29
CA PHE A 1149 16.70 44.54 5.79
C PHE A 1149 15.84 45.78 5.54
N PHE A 1150 14.69 45.62 4.91
CA PHE A 1150 13.76 46.72 4.60
C PHE A 1150 12.55 46.61 5.51
N ASP A 1151 12.38 47.56 6.42
CA ASP A 1151 11.31 47.60 7.40
C ASP A 1151 10.12 48.46 6.93
N HIS A 1152 8.91 48.01 7.27
CA HIS A 1152 7.68 48.76 7.03
C HIS A 1152 6.59 48.38 8.03
N THR A 1153 5.54 49.21 8.10
CA THR A 1153 4.39 49.02 9.00
C THR A 1153 3.05 48.86 8.26
N HIS A 1154 3.09 48.59 6.95
CA HIS A 1154 1.89 48.28 6.16
C HIS A 1154 1.26 46.95 6.61
N LYS A 1155 -0.04 46.97 6.90
CA LYS A 1155 -0.82 45.79 7.32
C LYS A 1155 -0.95 44.79 6.16
N GLU A 1156 -0.90 43.50 6.49
CA GLU A 1156 -1.36 42.41 5.61
C GLU A 1156 -2.81 42.58 5.14
N ASN A 1157 -3.10 42.00 3.97
CA ASN A 1157 -4.41 41.94 3.36
C ASN A 1157 -5.32 40.95 4.12
N ASP A 1158 -6.58 41.32 4.36
CA ASP A 1158 -7.57 40.43 4.96
C ASP A 1158 -8.19 39.48 3.91
N SER A 1159 -8.11 38.17 4.16
CA SER A 1159 -8.59 37.09 3.27
C SER A 1159 -9.63 36.20 3.96
N ASN A 1160 -10.86 36.22 3.45
CA ASN A 1160 -11.97 35.40 3.96
C ASN A 1160 -11.95 33.95 3.43
N ASP A 1161 -11.37 33.73 2.25
CA ASP A 1161 -11.47 32.45 1.52
C ASP A 1161 -10.16 31.63 1.50
N SER A 1162 -9.10 32.11 2.17
CA SER A 1162 -7.82 31.41 2.33
C SER A 1162 -7.20 31.66 3.70
N VAL A 1163 -6.47 30.68 4.23
CA VAL A 1163 -5.68 30.78 5.47
C VAL A 1163 -4.34 31.50 5.22
N SER A 1164 -3.90 31.59 3.95
CA SER A 1164 -2.70 32.32 3.56
C SER A 1164 -2.89 33.83 3.72
N LYS A 1165 -1.78 34.52 4.01
CA LYS A 1165 -1.66 35.98 4.04
C LYS A 1165 -1.00 36.50 2.76
N SER A 1166 -1.17 37.78 2.48
CA SER A 1166 -0.48 38.54 1.43
C SER A 1166 -0.39 40.01 1.83
N ASN A 1167 0.51 40.78 1.22
CA ASN A 1167 0.65 42.21 1.49
C ASN A 1167 0.89 42.98 0.18
N ASP A 1168 -0.09 43.78 -0.24
CA ASP A 1168 -0.01 44.54 -1.51
C ASP A 1168 1.13 45.57 -1.54
N PHE A 1169 1.59 46.04 -0.38
CA PHE A 1169 2.74 46.95 -0.32
C PHE A 1169 4.04 46.19 -0.60
N GLU A 1170 4.26 45.05 0.06
CA GLU A 1170 5.43 44.18 -0.18
C GLU A 1170 5.49 43.75 -1.65
N VAL A 1171 4.36 43.33 -2.23
CA VAL A 1171 4.28 42.93 -3.65
C VAL A 1171 4.74 44.06 -4.58
N LYS A 1172 4.28 45.30 -4.37
CA LYS A 1172 4.69 46.45 -5.19
C LYS A 1172 6.19 46.75 -5.03
N VAL A 1173 6.69 46.78 -3.80
CA VAL A 1173 8.12 47.02 -3.52
C VAL A 1173 9.00 45.93 -4.14
N VAL A 1174 8.60 44.66 -4.07
CA VAL A 1174 9.33 43.54 -4.68
C VAL A 1174 9.31 43.64 -6.20
N VAL A 1175 8.18 43.97 -6.82
CA VAL A 1175 8.10 44.18 -8.29
C VAL A 1175 9.00 45.32 -8.72
N ASP A 1176 8.94 46.48 -8.07
CA ASP A 1176 9.77 47.64 -8.40
C ASP A 1176 11.27 47.36 -8.18
N LEU A 1177 11.64 46.64 -7.11
CA LEU A 1177 13.01 46.21 -6.84
C LEU A 1177 13.53 45.23 -7.90
N VAL A 1178 12.72 44.24 -8.30
CA VAL A 1178 13.09 43.29 -9.37
C VAL A 1178 13.27 44.02 -10.71
N LEU A 1179 12.37 44.96 -11.05
CA LEU A 1179 12.50 45.79 -12.24
C LEU A 1179 13.77 46.67 -12.20
N TYR A 1180 14.07 47.28 -11.05
CA TYR A 1180 15.29 48.06 -10.84
C TYR A 1180 16.57 47.24 -11.06
N LEU A 1181 16.62 46.02 -10.49
CA LEU A 1181 17.76 45.11 -10.62
C LEU A 1181 17.92 44.62 -12.07
N LEU A 1182 16.83 44.24 -12.75
CA LEU A 1182 16.85 43.84 -14.16
C LEU A 1182 17.36 44.97 -15.08
N GLN A 1183 17.07 46.23 -14.75
CA GLN A 1183 17.57 47.40 -15.49
C GLN A 1183 19.08 47.65 -15.32
N GLN A 1184 19.74 47.06 -14.31
CA GLN A 1184 21.20 47.17 -14.14
C GLN A 1184 21.99 46.23 -15.07
N GLY A 1185 21.30 45.35 -15.80
CA GLY A 1185 21.89 44.29 -16.61
C GLY A 1185 21.97 42.98 -15.82
N ALA A 1186 21.16 42.01 -16.24
CA ALA A 1186 21.21 40.61 -15.78
C ALA A 1186 22.24 39.80 -16.58
#